data_AF-A0A1H9N7H9-F1
#
_entry.id   AF-A0A1H9N7H9-F1
#
_cell.length_a   1.000
_cell.length_b   1.000
_cell.length_c   1.000
_cell.angle_alpha   90.00
_cell.angle_beta   90.00
_cell.angle_gamma   90.00
#
_symmetry.space_group_name_H-M   'P 1'
#
loop_
_entity.id
_entity.type
_entity.pdbx_description
1 polymer ?
#
loop_
_entity_poly.entity_id
_entity_poly.type
_entity_poly.pdbx_seq_one_letter_code
_entity_poly.pdbx_strand_id
1 'polypeptide(L)'
;MARRTDNFRLEGVCRGEGYGYALVRTAESLPRIVGVARTPEGVEVPVKTMPQSCPPSLSQGSLKAWVLAFPLLAVDLRVEVRLGSLEGAPLASFVFSRVTSKFQSRFLSTCTPERTRLMRGSEERCSSTPSPITILGAWPLPDGSVAWRTSVTFAFPCEGEQPELRVFDSSMRPVDFRLCLLEDQVVPSGVDDGSRRIVTFSAVLPKGLDTFVMATSLGEFGENRDFASICPARIGRHLRTFGQAPVGAANADEWERWLVRERKANLSCQPRPKHPDDPSFALVVSYARGEEHELYETLDSILRQTHQGWQAVLVGPVAPEPEVAARVEEDGRIRSLVVADAPRGELEVAALEQVDADYVGFVRSGDLLEADALECFDQGIRRHRQAEFLYCDEDRLSGGRLFSPRLKTCPNLEKLRSHNYIGSLQMVSGKLLRRMGPVPGECAGASGYWRALRAFELEAAVVQVPRVLYHAREDRSLEDMVAARVALEGHLGRCGVSATVQDGPVPQSLRVRYELPSPLPKVSVVIPSKDHVDLLRPCLESILKKSSYPDFEVVVVENNSTSRATFDYYDEVSAADSRVRVVTWRPEVAGTFNYSAIVNEGARSATGDLLLFLNNDTQVIADDWIEELVAALAQRPEVAVVGAKLVFPDGLIQHAGMAYNPNGMFMHLGETTPANLVDHDRNVCLPHDSTMVTGACQLVRRSVFDELGGYDEALAVAFNDGDFCLRARDAGYAVTYTPYAVLYHKEFSSRGRESTDTRQQARFLKEYAILAARHAERFVAGDPSINPNFNQWEAQFHLR
;
A
#
# COMPACT_ATOMS: atom_id res chain seq x y z
N MET A 1 37.25 8.02 -36.45
CA MET A 1 36.54 8.83 -37.46
C MET A 1 35.97 7.89 -38.50
N ALA A 2 34.63 7.76 -38.62
CA ALA A 2 34.03 7.00 -39.71
C ALA A 2 34.27 7.73 -41.04
N ARG A 3 34.61 6.97 -42.09
CA ARG A 3 34.79 7.51 -43.45
C ARG A 3 33.44 8.01 -43.98
N ARG A 4 33.41 9.25 -44.46
CA ARG A 4 32.29 9.81 -45.23
C ARG A 4 32.22 9.06 -46.55
N THR A 5 31.10 8.42 -46.85
CA THR A 5 30.82 7.79 -48.15
C THR A 5 29.58 8.46 -48.76
N ASP A 6 29.35 8.29 -50.06
CA ASP A 6 28.19 8.91 -50.74
C ASP A 6 26.84 8.46 -50.15
N ASN A 7 26.82 7.32 -49.47
CA ASN A 7 25.61 6.67 -48.96
C ASN A 7 25.44 6.73 -47.42
N PHE A 8 26.43 7.22 -46.66
CA PHE A 8 26.37 7.29 -45.20
C PHE A 8 27.11 8.50 -44.61
N ARG A 9 26.47 9.14 -43.60
CA ARG A 9 27.07 10.23 -42.83
C ARG A 9 26.74 10.11 -41.34
N LEU A 10 27.76 10.10 -40.48
CA LEU A 10 27.62 10.32 -39.04
C LEU A 10 27.60 11.83 -38.77
N GLU A 11 26.48 12.38 -38.32
CA GLU A 11 26.31 13.83 -38.11
C GLU A 11 26.70 14.28 -36.70
N GLY A 12 26.61 13.38 -35.73
CA GLY A 12 26.98 13.69 -34.36
C GLY A 12 26.72 12.54 -33.40
N VAL A 13 27.37 12.61 -32.24
CA VAL A 13 27.12 11.73 -31.11
C VAL A 13 26.88 12.58 -29.87
N CYS A 14 25.99 12.12 -28.99
CA CYS A 14 25.77 12.77 -27.71
C CYS A 14 25.43 11.76 -26.61
N ARG A 15 25.44 12.24 -25.36
CA ARG A 15 25.02 11.45 -24.20
C ARG A 15 23.70 11.98 -23.66
N GLY A 16 22.86 11.07 -23.16
CA GLY A 16 21.70 11.36 -22.32
C GLY A 16 21.80 10.64 -20.98
N GLU A 17 20.68 10.54 -20.28
CA GLU A 17 20.57 9.89 -18.97
C GLU A 17 20.68 8.37 -19.09
N GLY A 18 21.91 7.84 -19.14
CA GLY A 18 22.17 6.40 -19.28
C GLY A 18 22.26 5.90 -20.72
N TYR A 19 22.15 6.79 -21.73
CA TYR A 19 22.17 6.43 -23.14
C TYR A 19 23.26 7.18 -23.91
N GLY A 20 23.87 6.48 -24.87
CA GLY A 20 24.62 7.09 -25.96
C GLY A 20 23.74 7.16 -27.21
N TYR A 21 23.79 8.30 -27.91
CA TYR A 21 23.06 8.51 -29.15
C TYR A 21 24.01 8.83 -30.29
N ALA A 22 23.73 8.29 -31.48
CA ALA A 22 24.39 8.65 -32.72
C ALA A 22 23.35 9.02 -33.78
N LEU A 23 23.49 10.21 -34.37
CA LEU A 23 22.65 10.67 -35.48
C LEU A 23 23.36 10.31 -36.78
N VAL A 24 22.71 9.46 -37.57
CA VAL A 24 23.24 9.00 -38.86
C VAL A 24 22.28 9.33 -39.99
N ARG A 25 22.81 9.62 -41.17
CA ARG A 25 22.05 9.82 -42.40
C ARG A 25 22.44 8.81 -43.45
N THR A 26 21.45 8.34 -44.20
CA THR A 26 21.60 7.36 -45.28
C THR A 26 20.90 7.85 -46.55
N ALA A 27 21.35 7.40 -47.71
CA ALA A 27 20.62 7.63 -48.97
C ALA A 27 19.16 7.17 -48.86
N GLU A 28 18.22 7.95 -49.41
CA GLU A 28 16.79 7.59 -49.46
C GLU A 28 16.53 6.27 -50.19
N SER A 29 17.38 5.93 -51.16
CA SER A 29 17.31 4.67 -51.91
C SER A 29 17.70 3.44 -51.09
N LEU A 30 18.31 3.61 -49.91
CA LEU A 30 18.69 2.49 -49.06
C LEU A 30 17.49 1.97 -48.24
N PRO A 31 17.40 0.66 -48.02
CA PRO A 31 16.39 0.06 -47.14
C PRO A 31 16.55 0.56 -45.69
N ARG A 32 15.68 0.09 -44.78
CA ARG A 32 15.82 0.30 -43.34
C ARG A 32 17.24 -0.09 -42.89
N ILE A 33 17.82 0.63 -41.93
CA ILE A 33 19.11 0.28 -41.33
C ILE A 33 18.92 -0.32 -39.94
N VAL A 34 19.94 -1.06 -39.49
CA VAL A 34 20.02 -1.60 -38.13
C VAL A 34 21.40 -1.27 -37.54
N GLY A 35 21.41 -0.76 -36.31
CA GLY A 35 22.63 -0.59 -35.52
C GLY A 35 23.00 -1.86 -34.77
N VAL A 36 24.29 -2.20 -34.74
CA VAL A 36 24.86 -3.28 -33.94
C VAL A 36 26.01 -2.70 -33.13
N ALA A 37 26.01 -2.85 -31.82
CA ALA A 37 27.09 -2.39 -30.96
C ALA A 37 27.76 -3.58 -30.27
N ARG A 38 29.09 -3.51 -30.12
CA ARG A 38 29.87 -4.51 -29.37
C ARG A 38 30.86 -3.84 -28.42
N THR A 39 31.08 -4.47 -27.27
CA THR A 39 32.17 -4.10 -26.35
C THR A 39 33.54 -4.47 -26.96
N PRO A 40 34.67 -4.02 -26.37
CA PRO A 40 36.00 -4.41 -26.84
C PRO A 40 36.24 -5.92 -26.78
N GLU A 41 35.59 -6.61 -25.86
CA GLU A 41 35.62 -8.07 -25.69
C GLU A 41 34.70 -8.81 -26.68
N GLY A 42 33.99 -8.07 -27.55
CA GLY A 42 33.10 -8.63 -28.56
C GLY A 42 31.69 -8.95 -28.06
N VAL A 43 31.36 -8.61 -26.81
CA VAL A 43 30.01 -8.81 -26.25
C VAL A 43 29.03 -7.90 -26.96
N GLU A 44 27.91 -8.46 -27.40
CA GLU A 44 26.90 -7.71 -28.12
C GLU A 44 26.07 -6.82 -27.20
N VAL A 45 25.73 -5.63 -27.68
CA VAL A 45 25.02 -4.60 -26.92
C VAL A 45 23.73 -4.22 -27.66
N PRO A 46 22.59 -4.14 -26.97
CA PRO A 46 21.32 -3.80 -27.62
C PRO A 46 21.36 -2.37 -28.17
N VAL A 47 20.77 -2.17 -29.35
CA VAL A 47 20.73 -0.87 -30.04
C VAL A 47 19.34 -0.61 -30.59
N LYS A 48 18.72 0.49 -30.17
CA LYS A 48 17.47 0.99 -30.76
C LYS A 48 17.80 1.80 -32.00
N THR A 49 17.18 1.45 -33.13
CA THR A 49 17.35 2.19 -34.40
C THR A 49 16.03 2.86 -34.77
N MET A 50 15.98 4.18 -34.60
CA MET A 50 14.76 4.97 -34.75
C MET A 50 14.84 5.88 -35.97
N PRO A 51 13.88 5.81 -36.91
CA PRO A 51 13.79 6.82 -37.97
C PRO A 51 13.44 8.18 -37.35
N GLN A 52 14.04 9.25 -37.87
CA GLN A 52 13.74 10.62 -37.43
C GLN A 52 13.09 11.41 -38.55
N SER A 53 11.91 11.97 -38.25
CA SER A 53 11.30 13.04 -39.02
C SER A 53 12.02 14.34 -38.65
N CYS A 54 12.97 14.79 -39.47
CA CYS A 54 13.67 16.05 -39.21
C CYS A 54 12.73 17.26 -39.46
N PRO A 55 12.78 18.30 -38.61
CA PRO A 55 12.19 19.60 -38.92
C PRO A 55 12.71 20.13 -40.27
N PRO A 56 11.92 20.93 -41.02
CA PRO A 56 12.33 21.46 -42.32
C PRO A 56 13.65 22.25 -42.30
N SER A 57 13.98 22.89 -41.17
CA SER A 57 15.26 23.61 -40.96
C SER A 57 16.49 22.69 -40.90
N LEU A 58 16.29 21.39 -40.72
CA LEU A 58 17.31 20.34 -40.63
C LEU A 58 17.21 19.33 -41.78
N SER A 59 16.23 19.44 -42.67
CA SER A 59 16.15 18.62 -43.88
C SER A 59 17.06 19.22 -44.96
N GLN A 60 18.22 18.60 -45.19
CA GLN A 60 19.05 18.86 -46.36
C GLN A 60 19.07 17.61 -47.25
N GLY A 61 18.44 17.69 -48.42
CA GLY A 61 18.57 16.71 -49.51
C GLY A 61 17.87 15.36 -49.31
N SER A 62 18.12 14.45 -50.27
CA SER A 62 17.56 13.09 -50.43
C SER A 62 18.13 12.05 -49.45
N LEU A 63 18.30 12.43 -48.18
CA LEU A 63 18.91 11.61 -47.12
C LEU A 63 17.97 11.41 -45.93
N LYS A 64 17.66 10.15 -45.62
CA LYS A 64 16.87 9.76 -44.44
C LYS A 64 17.72 9.79 -43.17
N ALA A 65 17.18 10.37 -42.10
CA ALA A 65 17.85 10.49 -40.81
C ALA A 65 17.41 9.39 -39.84
N TRP A 66 18.36 8.87 -39.07
CA TRP A 66 18.15 7.83 -38.08
C TRP A 66 18.93 8.16 -36.81
N VAL A 67 18.35 7.81 -35.66
CA VAL A 67 19.03 7.87 -34.37
C VAL A 67 19.26 6.45 -33.89
N LEU A 68 20.52 6.13 -33.63
CA LEU A 68 20.93 4.92 -32.93
C LEU A 68 21.07 5.26 -31.45
N ALA A 69 20.34 4.56 -30.59
CA ALA A 69 20.47 4.67 -29.14
C ALA A 69 20.97 3.34 -28.56
N PHE A 70 21.97 3.41 -27.69
CA PHE A 70 22.57 2.25 -27.03
C PHE A 70 22.92 2.60 -25.57
N PRO A 71 23.05 1.63 -24.66
CA PRO A 71 23.41 1.88 -23.28
C PRO A 71 24.72 2.66 -23.15
N LEU A 72 24.77 3.62 -22.25
CA LEU A 72 26.00 4.32 -21.89
C LEU A 72 26.80 3.47 -20.90
N LEU A 73 27.74 2.69 -21.41
CA LEU A 73 28.55 1.75 -20.63
C LEU A 73 29.84 2.36 -20.07
N ALA A 74 30.48 1.61 -19.17
CA ALA A 74 31.81 1.89 -18.62
C ALA A 74 32.96 1.58 -19.60
N VAL A 75 32.64 0.97 -20.76
CA VAL A 75 33.57 0.57 -21.82
C VAL A 75 33.29 1.32 -23.14
N ASP A 76 34.27 1.34 -24.03
CA ASP A 76 34.10 1.88 -25.38
C ASP A 76 33.25 0.93 -26.25
N LEU A 77 32.40 1.48 -27.11
CA LEU A 77 31.54 0.67 -27.99
C LEU A 77 31.98 0.78 -29.44
N ARG A 78 32.14 -0.35 -30.12
CA ARG A 78 32.23 -0.39 -31.58
C ARG A 78 30.82 -0.52 -32.14
N VAL A 79 30.34 0.53 -32.80
CA VAL A 79 29.01 0.60 -33.40
C VAL A 79 29.13 0.41 -34.91
N GLU A 80 28.41 -0.55 -35.44
CA GLU A 80 28.30 -0.88 -36.85
C GLU A 80 26.87 -0.60 -37.32
N VAL A 81 26.73 -0.02 -38.50
CA VAL A 81 25.46 0.24 -39.15
C VAL A 81 25.34 -0.71 -40.32
N ARG A 82 24.27 -1.51 -40.36
CA ARG A 82 24.03 -2.57 -41.34
C ARG A 82 22.73 -2.30 -42.11
N LEU A 83 22.63 -2.84 -43.33
CA LEU A 83 21.46 -2.69 -44.19
C LEU A 83 20.41 -3.77 -43.91
N GLY A 84 19.16 -3.37 -43.75
CA GLY A 84 17.99 -4.25 -43.65
C GLY A 84 17.87 -4.96 -42.30
N SER A 85 18.79 -5.88 -42.03
CA SER A 85 18.78 -6.80 -40.89
C SER A 85 20.16 -6.88 -40.21
N LEU A 86 20.24 -7.66 -39.14
CA LEU A 86 21.46 -7.92 -38.38
C LEU A 86 22.53 -8.66 -39.19
N GLU A 87 22.12 -9.50 -40.12
CA GLU A 87 23.01 -10.25 -41.01
C GLU A 87 23.39 -9.44 -42.26
N GLY A 88 22.64 -8.39 -42.58
CA GLY A 88 22.85 -7.57 -43.76
C GLY A 88 24.24 -6.93 -43.83
N ALA A 89 24.64 -6.47 -45.02
CA ALA A 89 25.99 -5.97 -45.24
C ALA A 89 26.32 -4.72 -44.37
N PRO A 90 27.54 -4.62 -43.82
CA PRO A 90 27.96 -3.44 -43.07
C PRO A 90 28.08 -2.22 -43.99
N LEU A 91 27.36 -1.16 -43.64
CA LEU A 91 27.37 0.13 -44.34
C LEU A 91 28.48 1.05 -43.80
N ALA A 92 28.65 1.09 -42.48
CA ALA A 92 29.67 1.90 -41.80
C ALA A 92 29.95 1.39 -40.39
N SER A 93 31.09 1.77 -39.81
CA SER A 93 31.36 1.56 -38.38
C SER A 93 32.07 2.75 -37.75
N PHE A 94 31.85 2.96 -36.46
CA PHE A 94 32.49 3.98 -35.64
C PHE A 94 32.68 3.49 -34.21
N VAL A 95 33.56 4.16 -33.46
CA VAL A 95 33.75 3.92 -32.03
C VAL A 95 33.06 5.03 -31.25
N PHE A 96 32.16 4.65 -30.35
CA PHE A 96 31.63 5.53 -29.33
C PHE A 96 32.48 5.38 -28.06
N SER A 97 33.38 6.34 -27.84
CA SER A 97 34.30 6.28 -26.71
C SER A 97 33.71 6.89 -25.44
N ARG A 98 33.95 6.25 -24.29
CA ARG A 98 33.58 6.71 -22.96
C ARG A 98 34.30 8.00 -22.54
N VAL A 99 35.40 8.39 -23.16
CA VAL A 99 36.06 9.66 -22.82
C VAL A 99 35.63 10.77 -23.77
N THR A 100 35.83 10.56 -25.07
CA THR A 100 35.66 11.63 -26.06
C THR A 100 34.20 12.02 -26.28
N SER A 101 33.24 11.08 -26.13
CA SER A 101 31.82 11.41 -26.33
C SER A 101 31.28 12.40 -25.29
N LYS A 102 31.95 12.60 -24.14
CA LYS A 102 31.58 13.63 -23.15
C LYS A 102 31.81 15.02 -23.72
N PHE A 103 32.97 15.21 -24.35
CA PHE A 103 33.35 16.47 -24.99
C PHE A 103 32.52 16.71 -26.25
N GLN A 104 32.33 15.67 -27.08
CA GLN A 104 31.48 15.76 -28.28
C GLN A 104 30.03 16.10 -27.91
N SER A 105 29.49 15.49 -26.86
CA SER A 105 28.14 15.82 -26.38
C SER A 105 28.02 17.25 -25.90
N ARG A 106 29.03 17.78 -25.19
CA ARG A 106 29.03 19.19 -24.72
C ARG A 106 29.11 20.15 -25.90
N PHE A 107 30.01 19.90 -26.84
CA PHE A 107 30.15 20.70 -28.05
C PHE A 107 28.85 20.73 -28.86
N LEU A 108 28.25 19.55 -29.12
CA LEU A 108 27.01 19.45 -29.88
C LEU A 108 25.83 20.14 -29.18
N SER A 109 25.74 20.04 -27.85
CA SER A 109 24.68 20.71 -27.07
C SER A 109 24.79 22.23 -27.08
N THR A 110 26.00 22.77 -27.21
CA THR A 110 26.24 24.21 -27.29
C THR A 110 26.04 24.75 -28.70
N CYS A 111 26.60 24.08 -29.70
CA CYS A 111 26.55 24.57 -31.09
C CYS A 111 25.21 24.28 -31.78
N THR A 112 24.56 23.17 -31.44
CA THR A 112 23.29 22.73 -32.06
C THR A 112 22.34 22.13 -31.02
N PRO A 113 21.79 22.95 -30.11
CA PRO A 113 20.92 22.48 -29.03
C PRO A 113 19.67 21.75 -29.54
N GLU A 114 19.07 22.20 -30.64
CA GLU A 114 17.91 21.53 -31.25
C GLU A 114 18.22 20.11 -31.71
N ARG A 115 19.36 19.88 -32.36
CA ARG A 115 19.80 18.52 -32.77
C ARG A 115 20.02 17.62 -31.56
N THR A 116 20.61 18.16 -30.50
CA THR A 116 20.83 17.40 -29.26
C THR A 116 19.50 17.03 -28.60
N ARG A 117 18.53 17.94 -28.54
CA ARG A 117 17.17 17.66 -28.05
C ARG A 117 16.44 16.65 -28.94
N LEU A 118 16.64 16.72 -30.26
CA LEU A 118 16.08 15.78 -31.22
C LEU A 118 16.59 14.36 -30.96
N MET A 119 17.91 14.19 -30.77
CA MET A 119 18.51 12.90 -30.45
C MET A 119 18.06 12.37 -29.08
N ARG A 120 18.09 13.19 -28.02
CA ARG A 120 17.76 12.75 -26.66
C ARG A 120 16.29 12.43 -26.44
N GLY A 121 15.38 13.15 -27.09
CA GLY A 121 13.93 12.86 -27.02
C GLY A 121 13.43 11.91 -28.11
N SER A 122 14.35 11.21 -28.80
CA SER A 122 13.96 10.29 -29.88
C SER A 122 13.15 9.11 -29.35
N GLU A 123 13.49 8.61 -28.17
CA GLU A 123 12.79 7.49 -27.53
C GLU A 123 11.35 7.85 -27.13
N GLU A 124 11.09 9.08 -26.68
CA GLU A 124 9.73 9.55 -26.31
C GLU A 124 8.86 9.83 -27.54
N ARG A 125 9.47 10.25 -28.67
CA ARG A 125 8.75 10.64 -29.88
C ARG A 125 8.48 9.49 -30.84
N CYS A 126 9.26 8.42 -30.78
CA CYS A 126 9.14 7.33 -31.73
C CYS A 126 8.23 6.24 -31.15
N SER A 127 6.94 6.30 -31.50
CA SER A 127 5.95 5.26 -31.17
C SER A 127 6.13 3.95 -31.97
N SER A 128 7.16 3.85 -32.80
CA SER A 128 7.38 2.75 -33.75
C SER A 128 8.42 1.71 -33.30
N THR A 129 8.88 1.75 -32.05
CA THR A 129 9.64 0.64 -31.48
C THR A 129 8.71 -0.58 -31.39
N PRO A 130 9.07 -1.75 -31.96
CA PRO A 130 8.19 -2.92 -32.00
C PRO A 130 7.84 -3.46 -30.61
N SER A 131 8.63 -3.11 -29.59
CA SER A 131 8.46 -3.66 -28.24
C SER A 131 8.97 -2.74 -27.13
N PRO A 132 8.23 -1.70 -26.71
CA PRO A 132 8.67 -0.78 -25.67
C PRO A 132 8.87 -1.48 -24.31
N ILE A 133 10.06 -1.35 -23.74
CA ILE A 133 10.37 -1.64 -22.33
C ILE A 133 10.21 -0.39 -21.45
N THR A 134 9.39 -0.50 -20.40
CA THR A 134 9.07 0.61 -19.49
C THR A 134 9.33 0.20 -18.05
N ILE A 135 10.13 0.98 -17.33
CA ILE A 135 10.32 0.79 -15.89
C ILE A 135 9.12 1.39 -15.16
N LEU A 136 8.39 0.55 -14.43
CA LEU A 136 7.23 0.97 -13.63
C LEU A 136 7.68 1.55 -12.28
N GLY A 137 8.70 0.96 -11.66
CA GLY A 137 9.23 1.44 -10.38
C GLY A 137 10.32 0.54 -9.81
N ALA A 138 10.83 0.95 -8.64
CA ALA A 138 11.86 0.23 -7.90
C ALA A 138 11.56 0.27 -6.39
N TRP A 139 11.54 -0.88 -5.74
CA TRP A 139 11.17 -1.04 -4.32
C TRP A 139 12.29 -1.76 -3.57
N PRO A 140 13.00 -1.07 -2.65
CA PRO A 140 13.91 -1.68 -1.70
C PRO A 140 13.24 -2.77 -0.86
N LEU A 141 13.91 -3.90 -0.74
CA LEU A 141 13.51 -5.00 0.12
C LEU A 141 14.37 -5.01 1.40
N PRO A 142 13.88 -5.60 2.51
CA PRO A 142 14.58 -5.64 3.79
C PRO A 142 15.95 -6.32 3.76
N ASP A 143 16.16 -7.27 2.85
CA ASP A 143 17.45 -7.94 2.64
C ASP A 143 18.49 -7.07 1.90
N GLY A 144 18.10 -5.84 1.54
CA GLY A 144 18.92 -4.87 0.82
C GLY A 144 18.86 -5.00 -0.70
N SER A 145 18.18 -6.02 -1.24
CA SER A 145 17.88 -6.12 -2.67
C SER A 145 16.84 -5.09 -3.10
N VAL A 146 16.62 -4.94 -4.40
CA VAL A 146 15.62 -4.01 -4.96
C VAL A 146 14.79 -4.73 -6.01
N ALA A 147 13.47 -4.75 -5.83
CA ALA A 147 12.53 -5.23 -6.83
C ALA A 147 12.31 -4.15 -7.90
N TRP A 148 12.65 -4.44 -9.15
CA TRP A 148 12.44 -3.56 -10.29
C TRP A 148 11.32 -4.10 -11.17
N ARG A 149 10.17 -3.41 -11.19
CA ARG A 149 9.05 -3.80 -12.06
C ARG A 149 9.18 -3.14 -13.42
N THR A 150 9.01 -3.94 -14.46
CA THR A 150 9.19 -3.54 -15.85
C THR A 150 8.08 -4.12 -16.70
N SER A 151 7.39 -3.27 -17.44
CA SER A 151 6.40 -3.67 -18.44
C SER A 151 7.05 -3.69 -19.81
N VAL A 152 6.79 -4.75 -20.58
CA VAL A 152 7.31 -4.95 -21.94
C VAL A 152 6.12 -5.23 -22.84
N THR A 153 5.99 -4.49 -23.93
CA THR A 153 5.00 -4.81 -24.97
C THR A 153 5.70 -5.54 -26.11
N PHE A 154 5.09 -6.56 -26.69
CA PHE A 154 5.58 -7.32 -27.84
C PHE A 154 4.54 -7.28 -28.96
N ALA A 155 4.99 -7.33 -30.22
CA ALA A 155 4.10 -7.47 -31.37
C ALA A 155 3.61 -8.93 -31.47
N PHE A 156 2.30 -9.15 -31.62
CA PHE A 156 1.69 -10.48 -31.80
C PHE A 156 1.50 -10.79 -33.31
N PRO A 157 1.58 -12.05 -33.80
CA PRO A 157 1.64 -13.32 -33.07
C PRO A 157 3.06 -13.74 -32.67
N CYS A 158 3.26 -13.96 -31.37
CA CYS A 158 4.43 -14.63 -30.78
C CYS A 158 3.97 -15.87 -29.99
N GLU A 159 3.00 -16.61 -30.55
CA GLU A 159 2.41 -17.81 -29.97
C GLU A 159 3.49 -18.89 -29.76
N GLY A 160 3.71 -19.32 -28.52
CA GLY A 160 4.70 -20.34 -28.15
C GLY A 160 6.10 -19.82 -27.78
N GLU A 161 6.41 -18.54 -28.00
CA GLU A 161 7.69 -17.94 -27.59
C GLU A 161 7.63 -17.44 -26.14
N GLN A 162 8.66 -17.78 -25.35
CA GLN A 162 8.78 -17.31 -23.97
C GLN A 162 9.52 -15.96 -23.94
N PRO A 163 8.91 -14.90 -23.37
CA PRO A 163 9.57 -13.62 -23.21
C PRO A 163 10.62 -13.74 -22.11
N GLU A 164 11.85 -13.34 -22.43
CA GLU A 164 12.97 -13.33 -21.48
C GLU A 164 13.34 -11.90 -21.10
N LEU A 165 13.61 -11.69 -19.81
CA LEU A 165 14.27 -10.48 -19.30
C LEU A 165 15.70 -10.85 -18.90
N ARG A 166 16.67 -10.11 -19.40
CA ARG A 166 18.09 -10.23 -19.04
C ARG A 166 18.59 -8.93 -18.45
N VAL A 167 19.47 -9.04 -17.45
CA VAL A 167 20.06 -7.87 -16.78
C VAL A 167 21.57 -7.96 -16.88
N PHE A 168 22.18 -6.83 -17.24
CA PHE A 168 23.62 -6.70 -17.41
C PHE A 168 24.17 -5.54 -16.60
N ASP A 169 25.42 -5.65 -16.14
CA ASP A 169 26.13 -4.57 -15.48
C ASP A 169 26.59 -3.47 -16.46
N SER A 170 27.28 -2.45 -15.94
CA SER A 170 27.84 -1.35 -16.74
C SER A 170 28.90 -1.76 -17.78
N SER A 171 29.36 -3.02 -17.76
CA SER A 171 30.31 -3.63 -18.70
C SER A 171 29.67 -4.73 -19.56
N MET A 172 28.33 -4.84 -19.56
CA MET A 172 27.56 -5.86 -20.27
C MET A 172 27.81 -7.31 -19.81
N ARG A 173 28.24 -7.51 -18.56
CA ARG A 173 28.31 -8.84 -17.96
C ARG A 173 26.94 -9.21 -17.39
N PRO A 174 26.46 -10.46 -17.55
CA PRO A 174 25.19 -10.90 -16.96
C PRO A 174 25.21 -10.70 -15.44
N VAL A 175 24.07 -10.26 -14.90
CA VAL A 175 23.82 -10.14 -13.47
C VAL A 175 22.86 -11.25 -13.08
N ASP A 176 23.16 -11.96 -11.99
CA ASP A 176 22.22 -12.94 -11.41
C ASP A 176 21.14 -12.22 -10.62
N PHE A 177 19.88 -12.64 -10.81
CA PHE A 177 18.73 -12.07 -10.12
C PHE A 177 17.57 -13.05 -10.08
N ARG A 178 16.61 -12.79 -9.18
CA ARG A 178 15.35 -13.54 -9.14
C ARG A 178 14.33 -12.86 -10.04
N LEU A 179 13.89 -13.54 -11.09
CA LEU A 179 12.84 -13.08 -11.99
C LEU A 179 11.47 -13.54 -11.50
N CYS A 180 10.53 -12.61 -11.39
CA CYS A 180 9.13 -12.90 -11.10
C CYS A 180 8.27 -12.43 -12.28
N LEU A 181 7.43 -13.31 -12.82
CA LEU A 181 6.39 -12.93 -13.76
C LEU A 181 5.18 -12.43 -12.98
N LEU A 182 4.76 -11.19 -13.23
CA LEU A 182 3.63 -10.56 -12.55
C LEU A 182 2.37 -10.58 -13.43
N GLU A 183 2.50 -10.25 -14.71
CA GLU A 183 1.39 -10.24 -15.68
C GLU A 183 1.89 -10.73 -17.05
N ASP A 184 1.04 -11.43 -17.80
CA ASP A 184 1.27 -11.82 -19.20
C ASP A 184 -0.07 -11.83 -19.96
N GLN A 185 -0.27 -10.87 -20.86
CA GLN A 185 -1.57 -10.61 -21.47
C GLN A 185 -1.44 -10.40 -22.97
N VAL A 186 -2.43 -10.85 -23.74
CA VAL A 186 -2.59 -10.50 -25.16
C VAL A 186 -3.77 -9.56 -25.31
N VAL A 187 -3.54 -8.38 -25.87
CA VAL A 187 -4.52 -7.29 -25.99
C VAL A 187 -4.64 -6.82 -27.44
N PRO A 188 -5.79 -6.27 -27.87
CA PRO A 188 -5.91 -5.64 -29.19
C PRO A 188 -4.89 -4.52 -29.36
N SER A 189 -4.31 -4.36 -30.56
CA SER A 189 -3.26 -3.34 -30.77
C SER A 189 -3.79 -1.90 -30.71
N GLY A 190 -5.09 -1.71 -30.93
CA GLY A 190 -5.80 -0.42 -30.97
C GLY A 190 -5.46 0.48 -32.17
N VAL A 191 -4.53 0.07 -33.04
CA VAL A 191 -4.04 0.86 -34.19
C VAL A 191 -4.17 0.08 -35.51
N ASP A 192 -4.14 -1.23 -35.46
CA ASP A 192 -4.37 -2.17 -36.56
C ASP A 192 -5.28 -3.33 -36.11
N ASP A 193 -5.70 -4.19 -37.03
CA ASP A 193 -6.49 -5.40 -36.71
C ASP A 193 -5.67 -6.49 -35.98
N GLY A 194 -4.45 -6.18 -35.53
CA GLY A 194 -3.54 -7.09 -34.83
C GLY A 194 -3.69 -7.07 -33.30
N SER A 195 -2.84 -7.85 -32.64
CA SER A 195 -2.75 -7.91 -31.17
C SER A 195 -1.34 -7.55 -30.69
N ARG A 196 -1.20 -7.28 -29.40
CA ARG A 196 0.07 -7.05 -28.71
C ARG A 196 0.10 -7.89 -27.44
N ARG A 197 1.27 -8.41 -27.09
CA ARG A 197 1.46 -9.12 -25.82
C ARG A 197 2.14 -8.20 -24.82
N ILE A 198 1.53 -7.92 -23.67
CA ILE A 198 2.08 -7.10 -22.60
C ILE A 198 2.49 -8.02 -21.46
N VAL A 199 3.76 -7.93 -21.06
CA VAL A 199 4.33 -8.76 -20.02
C VAL A 199 4.96 -7.87 -18.95
N THR A 200 4.57 -8.06 -17.70
CA THR A 200 5.14 -7.35 -16.56
C THR A 200 6.02 -8.29 -15.76
N PHE A 201 7.30 -7.93 -15.68
CA PHE A 201 8.30 -8.62 -14.88
C PHE A 201 8.63 -7.84 -13.62
N SER A 202 9.06 -8.55 -12.58
CA SER A 202 9.80 -7.99 -11.45
C SER A 202 11.16 -8.66 -11.34
N ALA A 203 12.22 -7.90 -11.57
CA ALA A 203 13.59 -8.35 -11.39
C ALA A 203 14.08 -7.93 -10.00
N VAL A 204 14.26 -8.89 -9.10
CA VAL A 204 14.80 -8.63 -7.76
C VAL A 204 16.33 -8.66 -7.83
N LEU A 205 16.90 -7.46 -7.93
CA LEU A 205 18.32 -7.24 -8.15
C LEU A 205 19.10 -7.10 -6.84
N PRO A 206 20.35 -7.58 -6.78
CA PRO A 206 21.21 -7.39 -5.60
C PRO A 206 21.53 -5.91 -5.36
N LYS A 207 21.90 -5.60 -4.12
CA LYS A 207 22.37 -4.26 -3.72
C LYS A 207 23.66 -3.87 -4.46
N GLY A 208 23.84 -2.57 -4.70
CA GLY A 208 25.12 -2.00 -5.12
C GLY A 208 25.34 -1.91 -6.63
N LEU A 209 24.31 -2.15 -7.45
CA LEU A 209 24.37 -1.87 -8.88
C LEU A 209 24.19 -0.36 -9.13
N ASP A 210 25.27 0.34 -9.46
CA ASP A 210 25.22 1.77 -9.80
C ASP A 210 24.70 2.03 -11.21
N THR A 211 24.91 1.10 -12.13
CA THR A 211 24.41 1.16 -13.50
C THR A 211 24.18 -0.24 -14.04
N PHE A 212 23.01 -0.46 -14.63
CA PHE A 212 22.66 -1.73 -15.24
C PHE A 212 21.75 -1.52 -16.45
N VAL A 213 21.68 -2.55 -17.30
CA VAL A 213 20.88 -2.59 -18.52
C VAL A 213 19.89 -3.74 -18.42
N MET A 214 18.61 -3.44 -18.57
CA MET A 214 17.57 -4.45 -18.76
C MET A 214 17.27 -4.58 -20.24
N ALA A 215 17.35 -5.79 -20.77
CA ALA A 215 17.05 -6.08 -22.17
C ALA A 215 16.07 -7.24 -22.26
N THR A 216 15.20 -7.20 -23.26
CA THR A 216 14.15 -8.20 -23.44
C THR A 216 14.26 -8.86 -24.80
N SER A 217 13.99 -10.16 -24.85
CA SER A 217 13.93 -10.92 -26.10
C SER A 217 12.74 -11.87 -26.09
N LEU A 218 12.32 -12.27 -27.30
CA LEU A 218 11.47 -13.44 -27.51
C LEU A 218 12.38 -14.53 -28.12
N GLY A 219 12.55 -15.67 -27.45
CA GLY A 219 13.39 -16.79 -27.92
C GLY A 219 14.91 -16.52 -28.03
N GLU A 220 15.62 -17.32 -28.84
CA GLU A 220 17.06 -17.15 -29.13
C GLU A 220 17.30 -15.83 -29.90
N PHE A 221 17.80 -14.80 -29.22
CA PHE A 221 18.25 -13.49 -29.77
C PHE A 221 17.67 -13.12 -31.17
N GLY A 222 16.35 -12.93 -31.24
CA GLY A 222 15.71 -12.39 -32.44
C GLY A 222 15.97 -10.89 -32.67
N GLU A 223 15.23 -10.30 -33.61
CA GLU A 223 15.32 -8.87 -33.97
C GLU A 223 14.86 -7.90 -32.86
N ASN A 224 14.31 -8.41 -31.75
CA ASN A 224 13.83 -7.61 -30.63
C ASN A 224 14.99 -7.23 -29.69
N ARG A 225 15.37 -5.95 -29.71
CA ARG A 225 16.54 -5.42 -29.00
C ARG A 225 16.22 -4.20 -28.15
N ASP A 226 14.98 -4.09 -27.69
CA ASP A 226 14.65 -3.00 -26.80
C ASP A 226 15.33 -3.17 -25.44
N PHE A 227 15.67 -2.04 -24.81
CA PHE A 227 16.38 -2.03 -23.55
C PHE A 227 16.09 -0.77 -22.73
N ALA A 228 16.18 -0.92 -21.41
CA ALA A 228 16.18 0.16 -20.46
C ALA A 228 17.58 0.27 -19.83
N SER A 229 18.22 1.42 -19.99
CA SER A 229 19.48 1.72 -19.30
C SER A 229 19.19 2.52 -18.03
N ILE A 230 19.65 1.99 -16.90
CA ILE A 230 19.40 2.52 -15.57
C ILE A 230 20.71 2.99 -14.98
N CYS A 231 20.87 4.30 -14.86
CA CYS A 231 22.06 4.98 -14.34
C CYS A 231 21.80 5.56 -12.94
N PRO A 232 22.82 6.03 -12.20
CA PRO A 232 22.64 6.46 -10.80
C PRO A 232 21.57 7.55 -10.62
N ALA A 233 21.44 8.46 -11.59
CA ALA A 233 20.42 9.50 -11.56
C ALA A 233 19.00 8.94 -11.66
N ARG A 234 18.79 7.91 -12.48
CA ARG A 234 17.51 7.19 -12.62
C ARG A 234 17.23 6.32 -11.41
N ILE A 235 18.24 5.62 -10.89
CA ILE A 235 18.14 4.85 -9.63
C ILE A 235 17.68 5.77 -8.51
N GLY A 236 18.38 6.89 -8.30
CA GLY A 236 18.00 7.87 -7.28
C GLY A 236 16.60 8.43 -7.49
N ARG A 237 16.12 8.58 -8.73
CA ARG A 237 14.75 9.04 -9.01
C ARG A 237 13.71 8.01 -8.57
N HIS A 238 13.83 6.76 -9.03
CA HIS A 238 12.89 5.70 -8.67
C HIS A 238 12.92 5.38 -7.17
N LEU A 239 14.10 5.33 -6.56
CA LEU A 239 14.24 5.08 -5.13
C LEU A 239 13.76 6.24 -4.26
N ARG A 240 13.84 7.50 -4.72
CA ARG A 240 13.22 8.63 -4.00
C ARG A 240 11.70 8.57 -4.06
N THR A 241 11.13 8.16 -5.19
CA THR A 241 9.68 7.92 -5.29
C THR A 241 9.23 6.85 -4.30
N PHE A 242 10.03 5.79 -4.08
CA PHE A 242 9.77 4.83 -3.01
C PHE A 242 10.00 5.40 -1.61
N GLY A 243 11.11 6.12 -1.38
CA GLY A 243 11.47 6.66 -0.07
C GLY A 243 10.52 7.73 0.46
N GLN A 244 9.56 8.18 -0.36
CA GLN A 244 8.43 9.00 0.06
C GLN A 244 7.23 8.16 0.54
N ALA A 245 7.11 6.88 0.15
CA ALA A 245 6.05 5.95 0.55
C ALA A 245 6.50 4.98 1.66
N PRO A 246 5.61 4.19 2.27
CA PRO A 246 4.59 4.47 3.29
C PRO A 246 5.12 4.34 4.75
N VAL A 247 6.43 4.47 4.96
CA VAL A 247 7.10 4.18 6.26
C VAL A 247 7.06 5.33 7.25
N GLY A 248 6.62 6.52 6.83
CA GLY A 248 6.41 7.66 7.72
C GLY A 248 5.68 8.77 6.98
N ALA A 249 4.74 9.43 7.66
CA ALA A 249 3.88 10.46 7.08
C ALA A 249 4.62 11.54 6.28
N ALA A 250 5.89 11.83 6.59
CA ALA A 250 6.78 12.63 5.76
C ALA A 250 8.25 12.51 6.20
N ASN A 251 9.18 12.97 5.36
CA ASN A 251 10.51 13.31 5.87
C ASN A 251 10.41 14.48 6.89
N ALA A 252 11.34 14.56 7.83
CA ALA A 252 11.24 15.52 8.96
C ALA A 252 11.06 17.00 8.52
N ASP A 253 11.66 17.38 7.39
CA ASP A 253 11.57 18.76 6.88
C ASP A 253 10.21 19.05 6.19
N GLU A 254 9.64 18.07 5.49
CA GLU A 254 8.26 18.13 4.97
C GLU A 254 7.25 18.17 6.11
N TRP A 255 7.47 17.36 7.15
CA TRP A 255 6.64 17.34 8.36
C TRP A 255 6.61 18.71 9.06
N GLU A 256 7.76 19.28 9.36
CA GLU A 256 7.84 20.60 10.01
C GLU A 256 7.12 21.69 9.19
N ARG A 257 7.31 21.69 7.86
CA ARG A 257 6.63 22.65 6.98
C ARG A 257 5.13 22.45 6.95
N TRP A 258 4.66 21.21 6.97
CA TRP A 258 3.24 20.89 7.08
C TRP A 258 2.68 21.40 8.42
N LEU A 259 3.33 21.07 9.53
CA LEU A 259 2.87 21.46 10.87
C LEU A 259 2.82 22.99 11.06
N VAL A 260 3.81 23.72 10.55
CA VAL A 260 3.80 25.19 10.58
C VAL A 260 2.62 25.76 9.80
N ARG A 261 2.28 25.16 8.65
CA ARG A 261 1.13 25.56 7.83
C ARG A 261 -0.18 25.32 8.59
N GLU A 262 -0.32 24.14 9.20
CA GLU A 262 -1.49 23.78 10.01
C GLU A 262 -1.64 24.70 11.23
N ARG A 263 -0.56 24.97 11.98
CA ARG A 263 -0.59 25.92 13.10
C ARG A 263 -1.03 27.31 12.65
N LYS A 264 -0.54 27.80 11.49
CA LYS A 264 -0.94 29.11 10.94
C LYS A 264 -2.41 29.19 10.53
N ALA A 265 -2.96 28.12 9.96
CA ALA A 265 -4.38 28.08 9.64
C ALA A 265 -5.27 28.17 10.89
N ASN A 266 -4.76 27.69 12.04
CA ASN A 266 -5.51 27.53 13.28
C ASN A 266 -5.18 28.58 14.38
N LEU A 267 -4.14 29.41 14.17
CA LEU A 267 -3.71 30.53 15.04
C LEU A 267 -4.76 31.65 15.24
N SER A 268 -5.99 31.48 14.75
CA SER A 268 -7.09 32.44 14.91
C SER A 268 -7.78 32.38 16.28
N CYS A 269 -7.47 31.37 17.11
CA CYS A 269 -8.09 31.22 18.43
C CYS A 269 -7.37 32.07 19.48
N GLN A 270 -7.92 33.25 19.79
CA GLN A 270 -7.55 34.01 20.99
C GLN A 270 -8.07 33.28 22.24
N PRO A 271 -7.42 33.42 23.41
CA PRO A 271 -7.97 32.94 24.66
C PRO A 271 -9.40 33.46 24.86
N ARG A 272 -10.34 32.56 25.14
CA ARG A 272 -11.74 32.91 25.34
C ARG A 272 -12.27 32.33 26.66
N PRO A 273 -13.10 33.08 27.40
CA PRO A 273 -13.76 32.54 28.57
C PRO A 273 -14.68 31.37 28.20
N LYS A 274 -14.89 30.45 29.15
CA LYS A 274 -15.85 29.35 29.00
C LYS A 274 -17.27 29.91 28.83
N HIS A 275 -17.96 29.54 27.76
CA HIS A 275 -19.40 29.80 27.62
C HIS A 275 -20.19 28.76 28.46
N PRO A 276 -21.38 29.08 29.00
CA PRO A 276 -22.16 28.13 29.80
C PRO A 276 -22.43 26.77 29.13
N ASP A 277 -22.57 26.77 27.80
CA ASP A 277 -22.81 25.56 26.99
C ASP A 277 -21.55 24.77 26.64
N ASP A 278 -20.37 25.27 27.00
CA ASP A 278 -19.10 24.60 26.73
C ASP A 278 -18.84 23.48 27.76
N PRO A 279 -18.19 22.37 27.37
CA PRO A 279 -17.74 21.38 28.33
C PRO A 279 -16.67 21.96 29.26
N SER A 280 -16.65 21.56 30.53
CA SER A 280 -15.47 21.73 31.39
C SER A 280 -14.47 20.60 31.19
N PHE A 281 -13.19 20.94 31.30
CA PHE A 281 -12.09 19.98 31.20
C PHE A 281 -11.32 19.88 32.52
N ALA A 282 -10.82 18.69 32.82
CA ALA A 282 -9.80 18.49 33.84
C ALA A 282 -8.60 17.75 33.25
N LEU A 283 -7.39 18.18 33.55
CA LEU A 283 -6.17 17.50 33.12
C LEU A 283 -5.49 16.87 34.34
N VAL A 284 -5.38 15.55 34.34
CA VAL A 284 -4.60 14.79 35.32
C VAL A 284 -3.17 14.70 34.79
N VAL A 285 -2.23 15.34 35.50
CA VAL A 285 -0.82 15.41 35.12
C VAL A 285 -0.01 14.55 36.08
N SER A 286 0.45 13.39 35.62
CA SER A 286 1.30 12.50 36.43
C SER A 286 2.79 12.83 36.25
N TYR A 287 3.54 12.93 37.35
CA TYR A 287 4.99 13.15 37.34
C TYR A 287 5.72 12.23 38.33
N ALA A 288 6.96 11.88 37.98
CA ALA A 288 7.88 11.13 38.84
C ALA A 288 8.91 12.06 39.51
N ARG A 289 9.64 11.51 40.49
CA ARG A 289 10.77 12.22 41.13
C ARG A 289 11.87 12.49 40.09
N GLY A 290 12.39 13.72 40.05
CA GLY A 290 13.43 14.11 39.08
C GLY A 290 12.89 14.62 37.74
N GLU A 291 11.57 14.76 37.58
CA GLU A 291 10.93 15.30 36.36
C GLU A 291 10.41 16.74 36.55
N GLU A 292 11.04 17.53 37.43
CA GLU A 292 10.48 18.81 37.85
C GLU A 292 10.58 19.90 36.77
N HIS A 293 11.64 19.87 35.96
CA HIS A 293 11.76 20.77 34.81
C HIS A 293 10.76 20.40 33.71
N GLU A 294 10.61 19.12 33.43
CA GLU A 294 9.64 18.55 32.51
C GLU A 294 8.21 18.91 32.91
N LEU A 295 7.91 18.88 34.22
CA LEU A 295 6.60 19.25 34.75
C LEU A 295 6.29 20.72 34.50
N TYR A 296 7.30 21.60 34.66
CA TYR A 296 7.16 23.02 34.35
C TYR A 296 6.79 23.24 32.88
N GLU A 297 7.48 22.57 31.93
CA GLU A 297 7.19 22.69 30.50
C GLU A 297 5.77 22.21 30.15
N THR A 298 5.33 21.09 30.72
CA THR A 298 3.95 20.61 30.57
C THR A 298 2.96 21.62 31.11
N LEU A 299 3.19 22.15 32.32
CA LEU A 299 2.29 23.12 32.94
C LEU A 299 2.20 24.42 32.12
N ASP A 300 3.32 24.91 31.60
CA ASP A 300 3.34 26.08 30.72
C ASP A 300 2.53 25.86 29.42
N SER A 301 2.53 24.63 28.88
CA SER A 301 1.67 24.29 27.74
C SER A 301 0.17 24.26 28.08
N ILE A 302 -0.19 23.90 29.32
CA ILE A 302 -1.56 23.90 29.83
C ILE A 302 -2.03 25.34 30.07
N LEU A 303 -1.19 26.19 30.65
CA LEU A 303 -1.51 27.60 30.89
C LEU A 303 -1.78 28.37 29.60
N ARG A 304 -1.18 27.93 28.48
CA ARG A 304 -1.38 28.51 27.13
C ARG A 304 -2.66 28.05 26.44
N GLN A 305 -3.48 27.18 27.04
CA GLN A 305 -4.73 26.74 26.41
C GLN A 305 -5.68 27.92 26.15
N THR A 306 -6.24 27.97 24.95
CA THR A 306 -7.14 29.05 24.50
C THR A 306 -8.53 28.95 25.14
N HIS A 307 -9.07 27.75 25.28
CA HIS A 307 -10.30 27.49 26.02
C HIS A 307 -10.05 27.65 27.52
N GLN A 308 -10.66 28.61 28.23
CA GLN A 308 -10.34 28.86 29.66
C GLN A 308 -11.09 27.97 30.66
N GLY A 309 -12.02 27.12 30.20
CA GLY A 309 -12.84 26.25 31.06
C GLY A 309 -12.16 24.95 31.51
N TRP A 310 -10.94 25.02 32.03
CA TRP A 310 -10.20 23.85 32.50
C TRP A 310 -9.72 23.97 33.95
N GLN A 311 -9.41 22.82 34.56
CA GLN A 311 -8.64 22.67 35.78
C GLN A 311 -7.53 21.62 35.58
N ALA A 312 -6.50 21.64 36.42
CA ALA A 312 -5.41 20.67 36.38
C ALA A 312 -5.11 20.10 37.76
N VAL A 313 -4.90 18.78 37.84
CA VAL A 313 -4.46 18.09 39.05
C VAL A 313 -3.09 17.48 38.78
N LEU A 314 -2.07 18.04 39.41
CA LEU A 314 -0.71 17.52 39.39
C LEU A 314 -0.61 16.43 40.44
N VAL A 315 -0.20 15.21 40.06
CA VAL A 315 -0.09 14.08 40.97
C VAL A 315 1.27 13.39 40.85
N GLY A 316 1.94 13.21 41.98
CA GLY A 316 3.26 12.60 42.02
C GLY A 316 3.75 12.26 43.43
N PRO A 317 4.94 11.65 43.55
CA PRO A 317 5.47 11.11 44.81
C PRO A 317 6.02 12.16 45.77
N VAL A 318 6.18 13.41 45.30
CA VAL A 318 6.81 14.51 46.02
C VAL A 318 6.06 15.80 45.72
N ALA A 319 6.12 16.78 46.63
CA ALA A 319 5.60 18.11 46.33
C ALA A 319 6.38 18.75 45.13
N PRO A 320 5.73 19.57 44.30
CA PRO A 320 6.41 20.29 43.22
C PRO A 320 7.48 21.25 43.75
N GLU A 321 8.54 21.46 42.99
CA GLU A 321 9.59 22.45 43.27
C GLU A 321 9.02 23.89 43.33
N PRO A 322 9.72 24.85 43.98
CA PRO A 322 9.20 26.19 44.26
C PRO A 322 8.62 26.92 43.04
N GLU A 323 9.20 26.75 41.86
CA GLU A 323 8.73 27.40 40.63
C GLU A 323 7.35 26.89 40.18
N VAL A 324 7.12 25.57 40.23
CA VAL A 324 5.82 24.98 39.92
C VAL A 324 4.84 25.23 41.07
N ALA A 325 5.29 25.15 42.32
CA ALA A 325 4.47 25.44 43.49
C ALA A 325 3.93 26.88 43.47
N ALA A 326 4.76 27.86 43.09
CA ALA A 326 4.32 29.24 42.93
C ALA A 326 3.19 29.37 41.89
N ARG A 327 3.25 28.64 40.77
CA ARG A 327 2.17 28.63 39.76
C ARG A 327 0.88 28.02 40.30
N VAL A 328 0.97 26.96 41.11
CA VAL A 328 -0.18 26.34 41.77
C VAL A 328 -0.85 27.32 42.75
N GLU A 329 -0.06 28.12 43.47
CA GLU A 329 -0.58 29.15 44.38
C GLU A 329 -1.19 30.36 43.64
N GLU A 330 -0.62 30.74 42.48
CA GLU A 330 -1.07 31.87 41.66
C GLU A 330 -2.37 31.57 40.89
N ASP A 331 -2.54 30.36 40.36
CA ASP A 331 -3.68 29.99 39.51
C ASP A 331 -4.56 28.94 40.20
N GLY A 332 -5.69 29.39 40.75
CA GLY A 332 -6.64 28.55 41.49
C GLY A 332 -7.31 27.43 40.67
N ARG A 333 -7.03 27.31 39.37
CA ARG A 333 -7.44 26.16 38.55
C ARG A 333 -6.51 24.96 38.71
N ILE A 334 -5.34 25.13 39.32
CA ILE A 334 -4.35 24.07 39.48
C ILE A 334 -4.36 23.57 40.93
N ARG A 335 -4.28 22.26 41.09
CA ARG A 335 -4.11 21.60 42.39
C ARG A 335 -2.93 20.64 42.33
N SER A 336 -2.28 20.43 43.47
CA SER A 336 -1.22 19.44 43.62
C SER A 336 -1.62 18.40 44.66
N LEU A 337 -1.40 17.13 44.34
CA LEU A 337 -1.67 15.97 45.19
C LEU A 337 -0.40 15.13 45.32
N VAL A 338 0.08 14.97 46.56
CA VAL A 338 1.21 14.10 46.87
C VAL A 338 0.70 12.73 47.28
N VAL A 339 1.07 11.71 46.52
CA VAL A 339 0.72 10.30 46.76
C VAL A 339 2.01 9.53 47.04
N ALA A 340 1.94 8.36 47.68
CA ALA A 340 3.12 7.50 47.77
C ALA A 340 3.60 7.10 46.36
N ASP A 341 4.90 6.82 46.23
CA ASP A 341 5.48 6.40 44.96
C ASP A 341 4.81 5.11 44.46
N ALA A 342 4.12 5.22 43.33
CA ALA A 342 3.21 4.23 42.80
C ALA A 342 3.22 4.23 41.27
N PRO A 343 2.84 3.11 40.61
CA PRO A 343 2.66 3.07 39.16
C PRO A 343 1.71 4.18 38.67
N ARG A 344 1.95 4.68 37.45
CA ARG A 344 1.20 5.83 36.88
C ARG A 344 -0.32 5.66 36.97
N GLY A 345 -0.84 4.48 36.65
CA GLY A 345 -2.28 4.20 36.74
C GLY A 345 -2.87 4.42 38.14
N GLU A 346 -2.10 4.17 39.20
CA GLU A 346 -2.55 4.39 40.59
C GLU A 346 -2.55 5.87 40.96
N LEU A 347 -1.54 6.63 40.51
CA LEU A 347 -1.51 8.09 40.65
C LEU A 347 -2.72 8.74 39.95
N GLU A 348 -3.01 8.29 38.73
CA GLU A 348 -4.17 8.75 37.96
C GLU A 348 -5.49 8.52 38.72
N VAL A 349 -5.66 7.35 39.36
CA VAL A 349 -6.85 7.03 40.17
C VAL A 349 -7.00 7.97 41.36
N ALA A 350 -5.91 8.23 42.11
CA ALA A 350 -5.96 9.15 43.25
C ALA A 350 -6.33 10.58 42.82
N ALA A 351 -5.81 11.03 41.67
CA ALA A 351 -6.15 12.35 41.12
C ALA A 351 -7.62 12.46 40.68
N LEU A 352 -8.21 11.37 40.16
CA LEU A 352 -9.62 11.36 39.72
C LEU A 352 -10.62 11.65 40.84
N GLU A 353 -10.28 11.37 42.11
CA GLU A 353 -11.12 11.73 43.26
C GLU A 353 -11.22 13.25 43.47
N GLN A 354 -10.28 14.02 42.93
CA GLN A 354 -10.18 15.47 43.07
C GLN A 354 -10.74 16.24 41.86
N VAL A 355 -11.23 15.52 40.84
CA VAL A 355 -11.65 16.07 39.55
C VAL A 355 -13.18 16.19 39.47
N ASP A 356 -13.65 17.39 39.15
CA ASP A 356 -15.05 17.68 38.84
C ASP A 356 -15.15 18.40 37.48
N ALA A 357 -15.24 17.63 36.40
CA ALA A 357 -15.32 18.15 35.04
C ALA A 357 -16.16 17.23 34.13
N ASP A 358 -16.69 17.80 33.04
CA ASP A 358 -17.43 17.04 32.03
C ASP A 358 -16.52 16.02 31.34
N TYR A 359 -15.27 16.41 31.06
CA TYR A 359 -14.25 15.57 30.45
C TYR A 359 -12.92 15.64 31.21
N VAL A 360 -12.21 14.52 31.23
CA VAL A 360 -10.92 14.36 31.89
C VAL A 360 -9.87 13.90 30.88
N GLY A 361 -8.78 14.65 30.79
CA GLY A 361 -7.59 14.34 30.01
C GLY A 361 -6.45 13.81 30.88
N PHE A 362 -5.63 12.93 30.32
CA PHE A 362 -4.46 12.37 30.99
C PHE A 362 -3.18 12.85 30.28
N VAL A 363 -2.25 13.44 31.03
CA VAL A 363 -1.02 14.04 30.52
C VAL A 363 0.16 13.56 31.35
N ARG A 364 1.27 13.27 30.70
CA ARG A 364 2.53 12.95 31.38
C ARG A 364 3.37 14.22 31.51
N SER A 365 4.07 14.36 32.64
CA SER A 365 5.14 15.34 32.79
C SER A 365 6.11 15.29 31.60
N GLY A 366 6.55 16.43 31.09
CA GLY A 366 7.45 16.59 29.95
C GLY A 366 6.80 16.54 28.57
N ASP A 367 5.56 16.05 28.47
CA ASP A 367 4.79 16.08 27.22
C ASP A 367 4.08 17.43 27.07
N LEU A 368 3.88 17.86 25.83
CA LEU A 368 3.36 19.20 25.53
C LEU A 368 2.03 19.14 24.79
N LEU A 369 1.13 20.08 25.11
CA LEU A 369 -0.12 20.30 24.39
C LEU A 369 0.02 21.46 23.39
N GLU A 370 -0.66 21.36 22.25
CA GLU A 370 -0.91 22.54 21.42
C GLU A 370 -1.81 23.54 22.16
N ALA A 371 -1.62 24.85 21.93
CA ALA A 371 -2.36 25.90 22.62
C ALA A 371 -3.88 25.89 22.34
N ASP A 372 -4.32 25.27 21.25
CA ASP A 372 -5.72 25.09 20.86
C ASP A 372 -6.24 23.66 21.13
N ALA A 373 -5.52 22.83 21.90
CA ALA A 373 -5.90 21.43 22.11
C ALA A 373 -7.30 21.28 22.72
N LEU A 374 -7.59 21.96 23.83
CA LEU A 374 -8.90 21.89 24.47
C LEU A 374 -10.03 22.48 23.62
N GLU A 375 -9.74 23.52 22.84
CA GLU A 375 -10.69 24.09 21.88
C GLU A 375 -11.01 23.10 20.75
N CYS A 376 -10.02 22.36 20.26
CA CYS A 376 -10.23 21.31 19.27
C CYS A 376 -11.06 20.15 19.82
N PHE A 377 -10.86 19.75 21.08
CA PHE A 377 -11.72 18.75 21.74
C PHE A 377 -13.15 19.25 21.93
N ASP A 378 -13.36 20.50 22.35
CA ASP A 378 -14.68 21.13 22.43
C ASP A 378 -15.38 21.10 21.05
N GLN A 379 -14.69 21.50 19.98
CA GLN A 379 -15.23 21.39 18.62
C GLN A 379 -15.58 19.95 18.22
N GLY A 380 -14.75 18.98 18.60
CA GLY A 380 -15.03 17.55 18.42
C GLY A 380 -16.32 17.11 19.14
N ILE A 381 -16.47 17.48 20.40
CA ILE A 381 -17.67 17.22 21.22
C ILE A 381 -18.91 17.91 20.64
N ARG A 382 -18.77 19.13 20.09
CA ARG A 382 -19.88 19.83 19.46
C ARG A 382 -20.36 19.17 18.18
N ARG A 383 -19.43 18.64 17.38
CA ARG A 383 -19.73 17.89 16.16
C ARG A 383 -20.32 16.51 16.47
N HIS A 384 -19.91 15.91 17.58
CA HIS A 384 -20.35 14.59 18.03
C HIS A 384 -20.89 14.67 19.46
N ARG A 385 -22.14 15.12 19.62
CA ARG A 385 -22.75 15.39 20.93
C ARG A 385 -22.80 14.19 21.86
N GLN A 386 -22.80 12.98 21.31
CA GLN A 386 -22.73 11.74 22.08
C GLN A 386 -21.32 11.29 22.47
N ALA A 387 -20.25 11.99 22.04
CA ALA A 387 -18.87 11.56 22.28
C ALA A 387 -18.61 11.34 23.78
N GLU A 388 -18.17 10.14 24.15
CA GLU A 388 -17.85 9.82 25.54
C GLU A 388 -16.34 9.60 25.74
N PHE A 389 -15.60 9.31 24.65
CA PHE A 389 -14.16 9.10 24.64
C PHE A 389 -13.58 9.73 23.37
N LEU A 390 -12.63 10.65 23.50
CA LEU A 390 -11.97 11.30 22.37
C LEU A 390 -10.46 11.07 22.42
N TYR A 391 -9.84 10.99 21.25
CA TYR A 391 -8.39 10.94 21.08
C TYR A 391 -7.96 11.80 19.91
N CYS A 392 -6.68 12.17 19.86
CA CYS A 392 -6.14 13.02 18.82
C CYS A 392 -4.91 12.41 18.15
N ASP A 393 -4.51 12.97 17.02
CA ASP A 393 -3.20 12.68 16.45
C ASP A 393 -2.10 13.27 17.35
N GLU A 394 -0.91 12.71 17.29
CA GLU A 394 0.20 13.09 18.16
C GLU A 394 1.55 13.00 17.44
N ASP A 395 2.60 13.50 18.07
CA ASP A 395 3.96 13.48 17.54
C ASP A 395 4.97 13.20 18.67
N ARG A 396 6.24 13.02 18.31
CA ARG A 396 7.36 12.89 19.24
C ARG A 396 8.27 14.09 19.22
N LEU A 397 8.70 14.51 20.41
CA LEU A 397 9.59 15.62 20.69
C LEU A 397 10.95 15.12 21.19
N SER A 398 12.03 15.56 20.54
CA SER A 398 13.40 15.32 20.99
C SER A 398 14.25 16.56 20.76
N GLY A 399 14.92 17.07 21.80
CA GLY A 399 15.76 18.26 21.72
C GLY A 399 15.05 19.50 21.18
N GLY A 400 13.74 19.66 21.46
CA GLY A 400 12.92 20.76 20.93
C GLY A 400 12.43 20.57 19.49
N ARG A 401 12.78 19.47 18.83
CA ARG A 401 12.39 19.15 17.45
C ARG A 401 11.36 18.02 17.41
N LEU A 402 10.39 18.18 16.53
CA LEU A 402 9.33 17.21 16.25
C LEU A 402 9.74 16.28 15.08
N PHE A 403 9.52 14.97 15.19
CA PHE A 403 10.13 14.03 14.23
C PHE A 403 9.38 12.72 13.93
N SER A 404 8.29 12.38 14.63
CA SER A 404 7.61 11.08 14.46
C SER A 404 6.09 11.25 14.59
N PRO A 405 5.45 11.85 13.57
CA PRO A 405 4.01 12.05 13.57
C PRO A 405 3.27 10.73 13.57
N ARG A 406 2.21 10.66 14.37
CA ARG A 406 1.24 9.57 14.43
C ARG A 406 -0.14 10.11 14.12
N LEU A 407 -0.44 10.16 12.83
CA LEU A 407 -1.77 10.42 12.29
C LEU A 407 -2.58 9.12 12.34
N LYS A 408 -3.66 9.11 13.11
CA LYS A 408 -4.38 7.89 13.48
C LYS A 408 -5.59 7.67 12.57
N THR A 409 -6.09 6.45 12.48
CA THR A 409 -7.37 6.15 11.83
C THR A 409 -8.55 6.43 12.76
N CYS A 410 -9.78 6.37 12.24
CA CYS A 410 -11.02 6.35 13.02
C CYS A 410 -11.06 5.17 14.02
N PRO A 411 -12.03 5.12 14.96
CA PRO A 411 -12.18 4.00 15.90
C PRO A 411 -12.16 2.62 15.21
N ASN A 412 -11.26 1.73 15.64
CA ASN A 412 -10.99 0.43 15.04
C ASN A 412 -10.61 -0.57 16.13
N LEU A 413 -11.54 -1.46 16.48
CA LEU A 413 -11.37 -2.37 17.60
C LEU A 413 -10.32 -3.43 17.32
N GLU A 414 -10.28 -3.98 16.11
CA GLU A 414 -9.30 -5.01 15.77
C GLU A 414 -7.86 -4.47 15.80
N LYS A 415 -7.66 -3.23 15.33
CA LYS A 415 -6.37 -2.56 15.46
C LYS A 415 -6.03 -2.32 16.93
N LEU A 416 -7.00 -1.89 17.73
CA LEU A 416 -6.80 -1.70 19.17
C LEU A 416 -6.39 -3.01 19.85
N ARG A 417 -6.99 -4.15 19.49
CA ARG A 417 -6.61 -5.47 20.01
C ARG A 417 -5.19 -5.90 19.65
N SER A 418 -4.56 -5.23 18.69
CA SER A 418 -3.17 -5.50 18.26
C SER A 418 -2.17 -4.55 18.89
N HIS A 419 -2.52 -3.29 19.12
CA HIS A 419 -1.70 -2.33 19.84
C HIS A 419 -2.50 -1.07 20.24
N ASN A 420 -1.99 -0.32 21.21
CA ASN A 420 -2.57 0.98 21.56
C ASN A 420 -2.27 2.04 20.49
N TYR A 421 -3.04 2.05 19.41
CA TYR A 421 -2.98 3.09 18.38
C TYR A 421 -3.65 4.41 18.83
N ILE A 422 -4.54 4.36 19.83
CA ILE A 422 -5.22 5.52 20.42
C ILE A 422 -4.21 6.48 21.05
N GLY A 423 -3.12 5.96 21.62
CA GLY A 423 -1.99 6.76 22.08
C GLY A 423 -2.22 7.44 23.44
N SER A 424 -1.50 8.54 23.66
CA SER A 424 -1.29 9.10 25.01
C SER A 424 -2.44 10.00 25.47
N LEU A 425 -2.80 11.02 24.69
CA LEU A 425 -3.84 11.97 25.10
C LEU A 425 -5.23 11.41 24.81
N GLN A 426 -5.89 11.02 25.89
CA GLN A 426 -7.27 10.54 25.89
C GLN A 426 -8.13 11.56 26.65
N MET A 427 -9.25 11.96 26.07
CA MET A 427 -10.22 12.86 26.70
C MET A 427 -11.51 12.07 26.97
N VAL A 428 -11.76 11.74 28.22
CA VAL A 428 -12.81 10.80 28.62
C VAL A 428 -13.88 11.51 29.42
N SER A 429 -15.15 11.32 29.07
CA SER A 429 -16.25 11.92 29.83
C SER A 429 -16.28 11.39 31.27
N GLY A 430 -16.61 12.25 32.23
CA GLY A 430 -16.73 11.84 33.64
C GLY A 430 -17.79 10.75 33.84
N LYS A 431 -18.84 10.75 33.01
CA LYS A 431 -19.86 9.68 32.99
C LYS A 431 -19.26 8.33 32.59
N LEU A 432 -18.45 8.29 31.54
CA LEU A 432 -17.81 7.07 31.08
C LEU A 432 -16.78 6.56 32.09
N LEU A 433 -15.95 7.44 32.67
CA LEU A 433 -14.98 7.05 33.71
C LEU A 433 -15.65 6.35 34.90
N ARG A 434 -16.80 6.86 35.37
CA ARG A 434 -17.56 6.21 36.44
C ARG A 434 -18.09 4.82 36.03
N ARG A 435 -18.48 4.63 34.76
CA ARG A 435 -18.93 3.33 34.23
C ARG A 435 -17.76 2.35 34.04
N MET A 436 -16.57 2.86 33.69
CA MET A 436 -15.36 2.05 33.51
C MET A 436 -14.91 1.42 34.84
N GLY A 437 -14.97 2.19 35.93
CA GLY A 437 -14.39 1.81 37.21
C GLY A 437 -12.88 2.05 37.26
N PRO A 438 -12.22 1.71 38.40
CA PRO A 438 -10.79 1.91 38.57
C PRO A 438 -9.99 0.99 37.64
N VAL A 439 -8.84 1.48 37.16
CA VAL A 439 -7.87 0.67 36.41
C VAL A 439 -7.32 -0.40 37.35
N PRO A 440 -7.34 -1.69 36.99
CA PRO A 440 -6.70 -2.74 37.79
C PRO A 440 -5.20 -2.47 37.97
N GLY A 441 -4.65 -2.75 39.16
CA GLY A 441 -3.23 -2.50 39.46
C GLY A 441 -2.27 -3.19 38.49
N GLU A 442 -2.58 -4.42 38.07
CA GLU A 442 -1.80 -5.17 37.07
C GLU A 442 -1.79 -4.52 35.67
N CYS A 443 -2.76 -3.64 35.39
CA CYS A 443 -2.86 -2.88 34.15
C CYS A 443 -2.25 -1.47 34.28
N ALA A 444 -1.72 -1.07 35.44
CA ALA A 444 -1.30 0.31 35.69
C ALA A 444 -0.17 0.79 34.76
N GLY A 445 0.70 -0.12 34.30
CA GLY A 445 1.74 0.15 33.30
C GLY A 445 1.21 0.37 31.86
N ALA A 446 -0.07 0.11 31.63
CA ALA A 446 -0.78 0.29 30.36
C ALA A 446 -2.19 0.89 30.58
N SER A 447 -2.33 1.81 31.54
CA SER A 447 -3.62 2.38 31.96
C SER A 447 -4.43 3.00 30.82
N GLY A 448 -3.74 3.68 29.89
CA GLY A 448 -4.35 4.26 28.69
C GLY A 448 -4.89 3.19 27.74
N TYR A 449 -4.15 2.12 27.51
CA TYR A 449 -4.60 1.02 26.67
C TYR A 449 -5.82 0.30 27.28
N TRP A 450 -5.79 0.05 28.60
CA TRP A 450 -6.93 -0.50 29.32
C TRP A 450 -8.18 0.38 29.20
N ARG A 451 -8.06 1.71 29.38
CA ARG A 451 -9.18 2.65 29.23
C ARG A 451 -9.75 2.62 27.81
N ALA A 452 -8.89 2.59 26.80
CA ALA A 452 -9.32 2.50 25.41
C ALA A 452 -10.12 1.21 25.16
N LEU A 453 -9.60 0.05 25.56
CA LEU A 453 -10.31 -1.23 25.44
C LEU A 453 -11.65 -1.21 26.18
N ARG A 454 -11.66 -0.67 27.41
CA ARG A 454 -12.87 -0.57 28.23
C ARG A 454 -13.93 0.35 27.62
N ALA A 455 -13.54 1.36 26.85
CA ALA A 455 -14.48 2.23 26.14
C ALA A 455 -15.28 1.45 25.09
N PHE A 456 -14.62 0.58 24.32
CA PHE A 456 -15.29 -0.28 23.33
C PHE A 456 -16.21 -1.31 23.99
N GLU A 457 -15.77 -1.93 25.11
CA GLU A 457 -16.59 -2.88 25.87
C GLU A 457 -17.90 -2.27 26.41
N LEU A 458 -17.88 -0.96 26.68
CA LEU A 458 -19.02 -0.22 27.18
C LEU A 458 -19.83 0.46 26.08
N GLU A 459 -19.55 0.14 24.82
CA GLU A 459 -20.18 0.74 23.63
C GLU A 459 -20.16 2.27 23.67
N ALA A 460 -19.08 2.84 24.21
CA ALA A 460 -18.91 4.28 24.26
C ALA A 460 -18.79 4.86 22.85
N ALA A 461 -19.30 6.07 22.64
CA ALA A 461 -19.02 6.81 21.41
C ALA A 461 -17.57 7.31 21.43
N VAL A 462 -16.68 6.51 20.82
CA VAL A 462 -15.26 6.84 20.63
C VAL A 462 -15.12 7.73 19.41
N VAL A 463 -14.42 8.87 19.52
CA VAL A 463 -14.30 9.87 18.44
C VAL A 463 -12.85 10.30 18.25
N GLN A 464 -12.40 10.32 17.00
CA GLN A 464 -11.11 10.90 16.66
C GLN A 464 -11.23 12.42 16.42
N VAL A 465 -10.28 13.17 16.96
CA VAL A 465 -10.00 14.56 16.58
C VAL A 465 -8.74 14.54 15.70
N PRO A 466 -8.85 14.62 14.35
CA PRO A 466 -7.73 14.39 13.43
C PRO A 466 -6.81 15.63 13.33
N ARG A 467 -6.21 15.99 14.46
CA ARG A 467 -5.30 17.11 14.65
C ARG A 467 -4.17 16.65 15.54
N VAL A 468 -2.95 17.06 15.23
CA VAL A 468 -1.80 16.83 16.11
C VAL A 468 -1.88 17.80 17.28
N LEU A 469 -2.31 17.32 18.44
CA LEU A 469 -2.55 18.15 19.63
C LEU A 469 -1.65 17.79 20.82
N TYR A 470 -0.89 16.69 20.70
CA TYR A 470 -0.05 16.14 21.76
C TYR A 470 1.35 15.83 21.25
N HIS A 471 2.37 16.20 22.01
CA HIS A 471 3.77 15.96 21.68
C HIS A 471 4.43 15.19 22.81
N ALA A 472 4.64 13.89 22.60
CA ALA A 472 5.25 12.99 23.58
C ALA A 472 6.79 13.10 23.53
N ARG A 473 7.46 13.19 24.68
CA ARG A 473 8.94 13.25 24.69
C ARG A 473 9.57 11.89 24.34
N GLU A 474 10.69 11.90 23.62
CA GLU A 474 11.34 10.67 23.10
C GLU A 474 11.84 9.74 24.20
N ASP A 475 12.37 10.29 25.30
CA ASP A 475 12.97 9.56 26.42
C ASP A 475 11.96 8.81 27.29
N ARG A 476 10.67 8.89 26.94
CA ARG A 476 9.61 8.27 27.72
C ARG A 476 9.55 6.77 27.48
N SER A 477 9.48 6.04 28.59
CA SER A 477 9.19 4.61 28.60
C SER A 477 7.92 4.35 27.78
N LEU A 478 8.04 3.43 26.83
CA LEU A 478 6.90 2.87 26.10
C LEU A 478 5.97 2.15 27.08
N GLU A 479 4.79 1.75 26.61
CA GLU A 479 3.87 0.98 27.43
C GLU A 479 4.53 -0.31 27.92
N ASP A 480 4.21 -0.68 29.16
CA ASP A 480 4.61 -1.97 29.68
C ASP A 480 3.80 -3.06 28.97
N MET A 481 4.48 -3.84 28.13
CA MET A 481 3.84 -4.88 27.33
C MET A 481 3.27 -6.02 28.17
N VAL A 482 3.76 -6.23 29.40
CA VAL A 482 3.17 -7.20 30.34
C VAL A 482 1.81 -6.68 30.80
N ALA A 483 1.75 -5.43 31.27
CA ALA A 483 0.50 -4.79 31.66
C ALA A 483 -0.48 -4.67 30.47
N ALA A 484 0.02 -4.39 29.26
CA ALA A 484 -0.79 -4.31 28.04
C ALA A 484 -1.41 -5.66 27.67
N ARG A 485 -0.65 -6.75 27.81
CA ARG A 485 -1.14 -8.12 27.63
C ARG A 485 -2.25 -8.44 28.62
N VAL A 486 -2.05 -8.15 29.91
CA VAL A 486 -3.08 -8.36 30.95
C VAL A 486 -4.34 -7.56 30.65
N ALA A 487 -4.20 -6.30 30.21
CA ALA A 487 -5.33 -5.46 29.82
C ALA A 487 -6.13 -6.06 28.65
N LEU A 488 -5.43 -6.57 27.63
CA LEU A 488 -6.04 -7.21 26.47
C LEU A 488 -6.70 -8.56 26.81
N GLU A 489 -6.04 -9.42 27.58
CA GLU A 489 -6.63 -10.68 28.05
C GLU A 489 -7.89 -10.44 28.87
N GLY A 490 -7.86 -9.44 29.76
CA GLY A 490 -9.05 -9.02 30.50
C GLY A 490 -10.16 -8.48 29.60
N HIS A 491 -9.82 -7.74 28.54
CA HIS A 491 -10.78 -7.26 27.54
C HIS A 491 -11.47 -8.42 26.81
N LEU A 492 -10.69 -9.37 26.29
CA LEU A 492 -11.20 -10.54 25.59
C LEU A 492 -12.14 -11.35 26.48
N GLY A 493 -11.74 -11.59 27.75
CA GLY A 493 -12.58 -12.28 28.73
C GLY A 493 -13.90 -11.56 29.01
N ARG A 494 -13.90 -10.23 29.14
CA ARG A 494 -15.13 -9.42 29.34
C ARG A 494 -16.02 -9.39 28.11
N CYS A 495 -15.45 -9.53 26.91
CA CYS A 495 -16.20 -9.63 25.66
C CYS A 495 -16.69 -11.06 25.36
N GLY A 496 -16.33 -12.05 26.17
CA GLY A 496 -16.65 -13.46 25.91
C GLY A 496 -15.91 -14.05 24.70
N VAL A 497 -14.75 -13.49 24.36
CA VAL A 497 -13.93 -13.91 23.21
C VAL A 497 -12.94 -14.96 23.68
N SER A 498 -13.05 -16.18 23.16
CA SER A 498 -12.09 -17.25 23.45
C SER A 498 -10.85 -17.10 22.57
N ALA A 499 -9.73 -16.74 23.20
CA ALA A 499 -8.46 -16.53 22.51
C ALA A 499 -7.28 -16.61 23.47
N THR A 500 -6.08 -16.78 22.92
CA THR A 500 -4.82 -16.56 23.63
C THR A 500 -4.12 -15.32 23.10
N VAL A 501 -3.41 -14.60 23.97
CA VAL A 501 -2.62 -13.43 23.58
C VAL A 501 -1.15 -13.85 23.50
N GLN A 502 -0.44 -13.37 22.49
CA GLN A 502 0.98 -13.64 22.24
C GLN A 502 1.69 -12.32 21.90
N ASP A 503 3.03 -12.35 21.91
CA ASP A 503 3.79 -11.20 21.40
C ASP A 503 3.50 -11.02 19.90
N GLY A 504 3.31 -9.77 19.48
CA GLY A 504 3.03 -9.44 18.09
C GLY A 504 4.28 -9.49 17.19
N PRO A 505 4.09 -9.44 15.86
CA PRO A 505 5.19 -9.55 14.89
C PRO A 505 6.08 -8.30 14.81
N VAL A 506 5.69 -7.20 15.45
CA VAL A 506 6.41 -5.92 15.42
C VAL A 506 6.54 -5.32 16.83
N PRO A 507 7.53 -4.46 17.12
CA PRO A 507 7.69 -3.86 18.45
C PRO A 507 6.41 -3.15 18.93
N GLN A 508 6.11 -3.27 20.22
CA GLN A 508 4.91 -2.65 20.84
C GLN A 508 3.60 -3.13 20.18
N SER A 509 3.48 -4.43 19.93
CA SER A 509 2.25 -5.06 19.45
C SER A 509 2.03 -6.42 20.11
N LEU A 510 0.77 -6.83 20.13
CA LEU A 510 0.28 -8.11 20.60
C LEU A 510 -0.42 -8.82 19.44
N ARG A 511 -0.46 -10.15 19.51
CA ARG A 511 -1.24 -10.98 18.60
C ARG A 511 -2.32 -11.72 19.38
N VAL A 512 -3.57 -11.57 18.93
CA VAL A 512 -4.68 -12.40 19.40
C VAL A 512 -4.76 -13.65 18.52
N ARG A 513 -4.65 -14.83 19.12
CA ARG A 513 -4.93 -16.12 18.49
C ARG A 513 -6.30 -16.59 18.94
N TYR A 514 -7.30 -16.29 18.12
CA TYR A 514 -8.68 -16.70 18.34
C TYR A 514 -8.81 -18.22 18.33
N GLU A 515 -9.61 -18.78 19.24
CA GLU A 515 -9.89 -20.21 19.26
C GLU A 515 -10.89 -20.58 18.16
N LEU A 516 -10.69 -21.74 17.53
CA LEU A 516 -11.66 -22.29 16.61
C LEU A 516 -12.94 -22.70 17.34
N PRO A 517 -14.10 -22.56 16.70
CA PRO A 517 -15.37 -23.02 17.27
C PRO A 517 -15.40 -24.55 17.34
N SER A 518 -16.20 -25.08 18.27
CA SER A 518 -16.52 -26.51 18.35
C SER A 518 -18.04 -26.70 18.38
N PRO A 519 -18.64 -27.39 17.39
CA PRO A 519 -18.00 -28.04 16.24
C PRO A 519 -17.41 -27.03 15.22
N LEU A 520 -16.50 -27.51 14.39
CA LEU A 520 -15.95 -26.73 13.27
C LEU A 520 -17.03 -26.52 12.20
N PRO A 521 -17.24 -25.28 11.69
CA PRO A 521 -18.14 -25.03 10.57
C PRO A 521 -17.52 -25.49 9.27
N LYS A 522 -18.34 -26.06 8.37
CA LYS A 522 -17.84 -26.43 7.05
C LYS A 522 -17.54 -25.18 6.22
N VAL A 523 -16.37 -25.15 5.56
CA VAL A 523 -15.97 -24.06 4.65
C VAL A 523 -16.15 -24.50 3.20
N SER A 524 -16.85 -23.72 2.39
CA SER A 524 -16.92 -23.93 0.94
C SER A 524 -16.03 -22.92 0.22
N VAL A 525 -14.93 -23.40 -0.36
CA VAL A 525 -14.05 -22.60 -1.20
C VAL A 525 -14.62 -22.50 -2.61
N VAL A 526 -15.10 -21.33 -3.00
CA VAL A 526 -15.75 -21.07 -4.29
C VAL A 526 -14.75 -20.43 -5.25
N ILE A 527 -14.44 -21.12 -6.35
CA ILE A 527 -13.39 -20.72 -7.31
C ILE A 527 -13.99 -20.61 -8.73
N PRO A 528 -14.32 -19.40 -9.19
CA PRO A 528 -14.65 -19.15 -10.60
C PRO A 528 -13.48 -19.53 -11.52
N SER A 529 -13.73 -20.31 -12.57
CA SER A 529 -12.68 -20.81 -13.47
C SER A 529 -13.13 -20.92 -14.92
N LYS A 530 -12.33 -20.30 -15.81
CA LYS A 530 -12.42 -20.42 -17.26
C LYS A 530 -11.04 -20.66 -17.85
N ASP A 531 -10.87 -21.77 -18.56
CA ASP A 531 -9.62 -22.17 -19.19
C ASP A 531 -8.42 -22.12 -18.20
N HIS A 532 -7.19 -21.86 -18.66
CA HIS A 532 -5.99 -21.61 -17.82
C HIS A 532 -5.71 -22.66 -16.73
N VAL A 533 -5.56 -23.93 -17.12
CA VAL A 533 -5.17 -25.03 -16.21
C VAL A 533 -3.82 -24.75 -15.54
N ASP A 534 -2.93 -24.00 -16.19
CA ASP A 534 -1.65 -23.55 -15.66
C ASP A 534 -1.77 -22.63 -14.43
N LEU A 535 -2.91 -21.94 -14.26
CA LEU A 535 -3.23 -21.14 -13.06
C LEU A 535 -4.02 -21.97 -12.04
N LEU A 536 -5.09 -22.65 -12.49
CA LEU A 536 -5.98 -23.39 -11.60
C LEU A 536 -5.27 -24.55 -10.89
N ARG A 537 -4.39 -25.28 -11.59
CA ARG A 537 -3.71 -26.45 -11.02
C ARG A 537 -2.83 -26.09 -9.83
N PRO A 538 -1.91 -25.10 -9.90
CA PRO A 538 -1.19 -24.62 -8.73
C PRO A 538 -2.10 -24.15 -7.58
N CYS A 539 -3.22 -23.50 -7.89
CA CYS A 539 -4.19 -23.05 -6.89
C CYS A 539 -4.79 -24.25 -6.13
N LEU A 540 -5.43 -25.18 -6.83
CA LEU A 540 -6.05 -26.37 -6.23
C LEU A 540 -5.03 -27.24 -5.49
N GLU A 541 -3.85 -27.48 -6.09
CA GLU A 541 -2.80 -28.25 -5.43
C GLU A 541 -2.33 -27.59 -4.14
N SER A 542 -2.19 -26.26 -4.12
CA SER A 542 -1.77 -25.55 -2.90
C SER A 542 -2.82 -25.67 -1.79
N ILE A 543 -4.11 -25.57 -2.12
CA ILE A 543 -5.20 -25.72 -1.15
C ILE A 543 -5.24 -27.14 -0.60
N LEU A 544 -5.31 -28.14 -1.49
CA LEU A 544 -5.53 -29.54 -1.11
C LEU A 544 -4.35 -30.16 -0.35
N LYS A 545 -3.12 -29.74 -0.67
CA LYS A 545 -1.88 -30.29 -0.08
C LYS A 545 -1.42 -29.54 1.16
N LYS A 546 -1.71 -28.24 1.29
CA LYS A 546 -1.16 -27.42 2.39
C LYS A 546 -2.16 -27.08 3.48
N SER A 547 -3.46 -26.98 3.18
CA SER A 547 -4.43 -26.51 4.19
C SER A 547 -4.58 -27.54 5.31
N SER A 548 -4.47 -27.10 6.56
CA SER A 548 -4.65 -27.95 7.74
C SER A 548 -6.10 -28.05 8.21
N TYR A 549 -6.97 -27.13 7.77
CA TYR A 549 -8.39 -27.15 8.14
C TYR A 549 -9.08 -28.43 7.65
N PRO A 550 -9.77 -29.18 8.52
CA PRO A 550 -10.24 -30.50 8.14
C PRO A 550 -11.57 -30.51 7.38
N ASP A 551 -12.48 -29.56 7.65
CA ASP A 551 -13.85 -29.59 7.13
C ASP A 551 -14.08 -28.52 6.05
N PHE A 552 -13.52 -28.76 4.87
CA PHE A 552 -13.77 -27.91 3.70
C PHE A 552 -14.10 -28.70 2.44
N GLU A 553 -14.78 -28.02 1.52
CA GLU A 553 -14.96 -28.46 0.14
C GLU A 553 -14.51 -27.35 -0.83
N VAL A 554 -14.23 -27.73 -2.06
CA VAL A 554 -13.90 -26.81 -3.15
C VAL A 554 -14.97 -26.91 -4.23
N VAL A 555 -15.61 -25.80 -4.55
CA VAL A 555 -16.59 -25.65 -5.62
C VAL A 555 -15.97 -24.82 -6.72
N VAL A 556 -15.44 -25.49 -7.74
CA VAL A 556 -14.95 -24.85 -8.96
C VAL A 556 -16.17 -24.51 -9.83
N VAL A 557 -16.35 -23.22 -10.14
CA VAL A 557 -17.46 -22.75 -10.98
C VAL A 557 -16.95 -22.55 -12.39
N GLU A 558 -17.23 -23.52 -13.26
CA GLU A 558 -16.92 -23.47 -14.68
C GLU A 558 -17.79 -22.42 -15.37
N ASN A 559 -17.16 -21.51 -16.12
CA ASN A 559 -17.86 -20.38 -16.74
C ASN A 559 -17.46 -20.12 -18.21
N ASN A 560 -17.88 -21.03 -19.10
CA ASN A 560 -17.69 -20.98 -20.55
C ASN A 560 -16.25 -21.25 -21.00
N SER A 561 -15.59 -22.24 -20.41
CA SER A 561 -14.31 -22.77 -20.89
C SER A 561 -14.45 -23.34 -22.30
N THR A 562 -13.39 -23.21 -23.10
CA THR A 562 -13.36 -23.70 -24.49
C THR A 562 -12.28 -24.75 -24.73
N SER A 563 -11.26 -24.80 -23.86
CA SER A 563 -10.16 -25.74 -23.96
C SER A 563 -10.55 -27.13 -23.49
N ARG A 564 -10.26 -28.15 -24.31
CA ARG A 564 -10.45 -29.55 -23.92
C ARG A 564 -9.63 -29.93 -22.69
N ALA A 565 -8.41 -29.41 -22.60
CA ALA A 565 -7.51 -29.68 -21.47
C ALA A 565 -8.11 -29.21 -20.12
N THR A 566 -8.97 -28.19 -20.14
CA THR A 566 -9.65 -27.70 -18.93
C THR A 566 -10.69 -28.69 -18.43
N PHE A 567 -11.53 -29.21 -19.33
CA PHE A 567 -12.52 -30.24 -18.96
C PHE A 567 -11.85 -31.56 -18.56
N ASP A 568 -10.78 -31.97 -19.27
CA ASP A 568 -10.02 -33.16 -18.87
C ASP A 568 -9.41 -32.98 -17.46
N TYR A 569 -8.94 -31.78 -17.12
CA TYR A 569 -8.42 -31.48 -15.79
C TYR A 569 -9.52 -31.44 -14.70
N TYR A 570 -10.71 -30.93 -15.02
CA TYR A 570 -11.87 -30.97 -14.13
C TYR A 570 -12.27 -32.41 -13.77
N ASP A 571 -12.29 -33.30 -14.76
CA ASP A 571 -12.55 -34.72 -14.56
C ASP A 571 -11.42 -35.38 -13.73
N GLU A 572 -10.16 -35.08 -14.05
CA GLU A 572 -8.98 -35.56 -13.31
C GLU A 572 -9.07 -35.21 -11.82
N VAL A 573 -9.27 -33.93 -11.50
CA VAL A 573 -9.20 -33.46 -10.11
C VAL A 573 -10.42 -33.90 -9.28
N SER A 574 -11.61 -33.90 -9.87
CA SER A 574 -12.84 -34.34 -9.17
C SER A 574 -12.83 -35.84 -8.87
N ALA A 575 -12.19 -36.64 -9.74
CA ALA A 575 -11.98 -38.06 -9.48
C ALA A 575 -10.86 -38.34 -8.46
N ALA A 576 -9.85 -37.47 -8.41
CA ALA A 576 -8.70 -37.64 -7.52
C ALA A 576 -8.96 -37.22 -6.07
N ASP A 577 -9.82 -36.22 -5.83
CA ASP A 577 -10.12 -35.72 -4.48
C ASP A 577 -11.62 -35.43 -4.31
N SER A 578 -12.27 -36.16 -3.40
CA SER A 578 -13.72 -36.04 -3.14
C SER A 578 -14.15 -34.68 -2.56
N ARG A 579 -13.20 -33.84 -2.11
CA ARG A 579 -13.48 -32.49 -1.65
C ARG A 579 -13.74 -31.54 -2.83
N VAL A 580 -13.32 -31.88 -4.05
CA VAL A 580 -13.46 -31.01 -5.22
C VAL A 580 -14.70 -31.37 -6.03
N ARG A 581 -15.51 -30.36 -6.31
CA ARG A 581 -16.69 -30.43 -7.19
C ARG A 581 -16.60 -29.34 -8.23
N VAL A 582 -16.97 -29.67 -9.46
CA VAL A 582 -17.15 -28.70 -10.55
C VAL A 582 -18.64 -28.47 -10.78
N VAL A 583 -19.04 -27.21 -10.82
CA VAL A 583 -20.40 -26.77 -11.17
C VAL A 583 -20.34 -25.83 -12.36
N THR A 584 -21.28 -25.94 -13.29
CA THR A 584 -21.31 -25.09 -14.48
C THR A 584 -22.30 -23.95 -14.30
N TRP A 585 -21.81 -22.72 -14.39
CA TRP A 585 -22.67 -21.55 -14.51
C TRP A 585 -23.20 -21.42 -15.94
N ARG A 586 -24.51 -21.29 -16.09
CA ARG A 586 -25.18 -21.17 -17.39
C ARG A 586 -25.86 -19.80 -17.49
N PRO A 587 -25.31 -18.84 -18.25
CA PRO A 587 -25.97 -17.56 -18.42
C PRO A 587 -27.28 -17.70 -19.21
N GLU A 588 -28.25 -16.83 -18.93
CA GLU A 588 -29.50 -16.74 -19.71
C GLU A 588 -29.23 -16.42 -21.19
N VAL A 589 -28.23 -15.57 -21.45
CA VAL A 589 -27.79 -15.21 -22.79
C VAL A 589 -26.41 -15.81 -23.03
N ALA A 590 -26.34 -16.75 -23.98
CA ALA A 590 -25.09 -17.41 -24.35
C ALA A 590 -23.98 -16.39 -24.72
N GLY A 591 -22.77 -16.64 -24.22
CA GLY A 591 -21.62 -15.77 -24.46
C GLY A 591 -21.55 -14.53 -23.55
N THR A 592 -22.46 -14.35 -22.59
CA THR A 592 -22.33 -13.32 -21.56
C THR A 592 -21.41 -13.77 -20.43
N PHE A 593 -20.71 -12.82 -19.82
CA PHE A 593 -19.86 -13.02 -18.66
C PHE A 593 -20.31 -12.11 -17.53
N ASN A 594 -20.50 -12.68 -16.34
CA ASN A 594 -20.86 -11.95 -15.13
C ASN A 594 -20.21 -12.65 -13.93
N TYR A 595 -19.12 -12.08 -13.42
CA TYR A 595 -18.37 -12.63 -12.30
C TYR A 595 -19.22 -12.74 -11.04
N SER A 596 -20.02 -11.72 -10.73
CA SER A 596 -20.95 -11.75 -9.59
C SER A 596 -21.94 -12.92 -9.69
N ALA A 597 -22.55 -13.13 -10.86
CA ALA A 597 -23.47 -14.25 -11.07
C ALA A 597 -22.78 -15.62 -10.95
N ILE A 598 -21.52 -15.73 -11.41
CA ILE A 598 -20.71 -16.95 -11.29
C ILE A 598 -20.39 -17.23 -9.82
N VAL A 599 -20.00 -16.22 -9.05
CA VAL A 599 -19.78 -16.33 -7.60
C VAL A 599 -21.06 -16.73 -6.88
N ASN A 600 -22.19 -16.09 -7.20
CA ASN A 600 -23.51 -16.41 -6.64
C ASN A 600 -23.93 -17.86 -6.95
N GLU A 601 -23.67 -18.38 -8.16
CA GLU A 601 -23.92 -19.78 -8.53
C GLU A 601 -23.09 -20.75 -7.67
N GLY A 602 -21.80 -20.43 -7.48
CA GLY A 602 -20.93 -21.19 -6.61
C GLY A 602 -21.42 -21.19 -5.16
N ALA A 603 -21.81 -20.03 -4.63
CA ALA A 603 -22.36 -19.87 -3.29
C ALA A 603 -23.66 -20.68 -3.10
N ARG A 604 -24.56 -20.70 -4.10
CA ARG A 604 -25.78 -21.51 -4.08
C ARG A 604 -25.51 -23.01 -4.14
N SER A 605 -24.46 -23.42 -4.85
CA SER A 605 -24.06 -24.83 -4.97
C SER A 605 -23.22 -25.34 -3.79
N ALA A 606 -22.65 -24.43 -3.01
CA ALA A 606 -21.88 -24.71 -1.82
C ALA A 606 -22.76 -25.18 -0.65
N THR A 607 -22.20 -26.00 0.23
CA THR A 607 -22.88 -26.61 1.38
C THR A 607 -22.35 -26.17 2.74
N GLY A 608 -21.24 -25.44 2.77
CA GLY A 608 -20.60 -24.96 3.99
C GLY A 608 -21.33 -23.76 4.60
N ASP A 609 -21.20 -23.61 5.92
CA ASP A 609 -21.74 -22.48 6.69
C ASP A 609 -20.97 -21.18 6.42
N LEU A 610 -19.72 -21.33 5.98
CA LEU A 610 -18.83 -20.24 5.57
C LEU A 610 -18.48 -20.37 4.09
N LEU A 611 -18.52 -19.25 3.39
CA LEU A 611 -18.19 -19.12 1.97
C LEU A 611 -16.84 -18.45 1.83
N LEU A 612 -15.88 -19.12 1.21
CA LEU A 612 -14.56 -18.56 0.92
C LEU A 612 -14.42 -18.32 -0.57
N PHE A 613 -14.58 -17.07 -0.99
CA PHE A 613 -14.37 -16.68 -2.39
C PHE A 613 -12.88 -16.56 -2.66
N LEU A 614 -12.42 -17.23 -3.71
CA LEU A 614 -11.00 -17.33 -4.04
C LEU A 614 -10.79 -17.31 -5.56
N ASN A 615 -9.84 -16.51 -6.03
CA ASN A 615 -9.46 -16.51 -7.44
C ASN A 615 -8.60 -17.74 -7.80
N ASN A 616 -8.71 -18.20 -9.05
CA ASN A 616 -8.02 -19.39 -9.55
C ASN A 616 -6.51 -19.21 -9.74
N ASP A 617 -5.99 -17.99 -9.63
CA ASP A 617 -4.58 -17.60 -9.77
C ASP A 617 -3.90 -17.26 -8.42
N THR A 618 -4.46 -17.80 -7.33
CA THR A 618 -3.91 -17.71 -5.98
C THR A 618 -3.13 -18.97 -5.59
N GLN A 619 -2.21 -18.86 -4.63
CA GLN A 619 -1.51 -20.00 -4.06
C GLN A 619 -1.28 -19.83 -2.56
N VAL A 620 -1.66 -20.84 -1.79
CA VAL A 620 -1.54 -20.86 -0.32
C VAL A 620 -0.05 -20.85 0.11
N ILE A 621 0.28 -19.99 1.09
CA ILE A 621 1.62 -19.91 1.69
C ILE A 621 1.65 -20.59 3.06
N ALA A 622 0.77 -20.18 3.99
CA ALA A 622 0.65 -20.75 5.33
C ALA A 622 -0.40 -21.88 5.36
N ASP A 623 -0.17 -22.93 6.14
CA ASP A 623 -1.06 -24.09 6.26
C ASP A 623 -2.33 -23.80 7.07
N ASP A 624 -2.20 -23.00 8.14
CA ASP A 624 -3.27 -22.56 9.06
C ASP A 624 -4.14 -21.40 8.53
N TRP A 625 -4.09 -21.11 7.23
CA TRP A 625 -4.72 -19.91 6.66
C TRP A 625 -6.26 -19.91 6.77
N ILE A 626 -6.92 -21.06 6.61
CA ILE A 626 -8.39 -21.16 6.76
C ILE A 626 -8.74 -21.02 8.24
N GLU A 627 -7.98 -21.63 9.14
CA GLU A 627 -8.15 -21.53 10.58
C GLU A 627 -8.12 -20.07 11.04
N GLU A 628 -7.13 -19.29 10.59
CA GLU A 628 -7.01 -17.87 10.94
C GLU A 628 -8.23 -17.06 10.46
N LEU A 629 -8.73 -17.33 9.25
CA LEU A 629 -9.93 -16.67 8.72
C LEU A 629 -11.20 -17.08 9.48
N VAL A 630 -11.37 -18.37 9.75
CA VAL A 630 -12.53 -18.94 10.45
C VAL A 630 -12.59 -18.47 11.90
N ALA A 631 -11.46 -18.49 12.61
CA ALA A 631 -11.39 -18.09 14.02
C ALA A 631 -11.72 -16.60 14.19
N ALA A 632 -11.26 -15.75 13.27
CA ALA A 632 -11.57 -14.32 13.25
C ALA A 632 -13.08 -14.05 13.11
N LEU A 633 -13.81 -14.86 12.34
CA LEU A 633 -15.28 -14.81 12.31
C LEU A 633 -15.88 -15.42 13.57
N ALA A 634 -15.54 -16.66 13.91
CA ALA A 634 -16.23 -17.42 14.95
C ALA A 634 -16.28 -16.70 16.30
N GLN A 635 -15.20 -16.04 16.68
CA GLN A 635 -15.08 -15.34 17.96
C GLN A 635 -15.56 -13.87 17.92
N ARG A 636 -16.01 -13.38 16.76
CA ARG A 636 -16.46 -12.00 16.54
C ARG A 636 -17.78 -11.96 15.78
N PRO A 637 -18.93 -12.06 16.45
CA PRO A 637 -20.24 -12.06 15.78
C PRO A 637 -20.53 -10.78 15.00
N GLU A 638 -19.90 -9.66 15.36
CA GLU A 638 -19.99 -8.39 14.66
C GLU A 638 -19.26 -8.39 13.30
N VAL A 639 -18.34 -9.33 13.04
CA VAL A 639 -17.61 -9.45 11.77
C VAL A 639 -18.38 -10.37 10.82
N ALA A 640 -18.59 -9.91 9.59
CA ALA A 640 -19.21 -10.69 8.52
C ALA A 640 -18.23 -11.15 7.44
N VAL A 641 -17.16 -10.37 7.23
CA VAL A 641 -16.21 -10.57 6.12
C VAL A 641 -14.78 -10.50 6.63
N VAL A 642 -13.95 -11.48 6.27
CA VAL A 642 -12.52 -11.49 6.57
C VAL A 642 -11.70 -11.66 5.29
N GLY A 643 -10.76 -10.74 5.06
CA GLY A 643 -9.81 -10.79 3.95
C GLY A 643 -8.42 -11.24 4.39
N ALA A 644 -7.77 -12.00 3.50
CA ALA A 644 -6.39 -12.45 3.70
C ALA A 644 -5.36 -11.43 3.19
N LYS A 645 -4.10 -11.61 3.57
CA LYS A 645 -2.95 -10.92 2.99
C LYS A 645 -2.56 -11.52 1.65
N LEU A 646 -2.54 -10.67 0.62
CA LEU A 646 -2.08 -11.07 -0.70
C LEU A 646 -0.73 -10.43 -1.02
N VAL A 647 0.21 -11.27 -1.42
CA VAL A 647 1.57 -10.87 -1.80
C VAL A 647 1.82 -11.20 -3.27
N PHE A 648 2.51 -10.30 -3.95
CA PHE A 648 3.06 -10.59 -5.26
C PHE A 648 4.25 -11.56 -5.12
N PRO A 649 4.60 -12.32 -6.17
CA PRO A 649 5.74 -13.25 -6.13
C PRO A 649 7.10 -12.58 -5.82
N ASP A 650 7.23 -11.28 -6.07
CA ASP A 650 8.43 -10.50 -5.76
C ASP A 650 8.58 -10.13 -4.28
N GLY A 651 7.57 -10.41 -3.44
CA GLY A 651 7.58 -10.16 -2.00
C GLY A 651 6.98 -8.81 -1.59
N LEU A 652 6.40 -8.08 -2.54
CA LEU A 652 5.65 -6.87 -2.28
C LEU A 652 4.18 -7.18 -1.98
N ILE A 653 3.54 -6.34 -1.17
CA ILE A 653 2.11 -6.40 -0.88
C ILE A 653 1.30 -6.08 -2.13
N GLN A 654 0.24 -6.84 -2.33
CA GLN A 654 -0.86 -6.50 -3.21
C GLN A 654 -2.10 -6.08 -2.43
N HIS A 655 -2.40 -6.76 -1.32
CA HIS A 655 -3.57 -6.46 -0.51
C HIS A 655 -3.26 -6.61 0.98
N ALA A 656 -3.46 -5.51 1.72
CA ALA A 656 -3.47 -5.47 3.17
C ALA A 656 -4.72 -4.72 3.68
N GLY A 657 -5.89 -5.01 3.11
CA GLY A 657 -7.10 -4.19 3.24
C GLY A 657 -7.33 -3.26 2.04
N MET A 658 -8.52 -2.68 1.93
CA MET A 658 -8.89 -1.72 0.89
C MET A 658 -9.64 -0.53 1.47
N ALA A 659 -9.46 0.62 0.81
CA ALA A 659 -10.15 1.87 1.05
C ALA A 659 -10.69 2.44 -0.27
N TYR A 660 -11.48 3.51 -0.22
CA TYR A 660 -11.88 4.29 -1.40
C TYR A 660 -11.29 5.71 -1.39
N ASN A 661 -11.09 6.28 -2.57
CA ASN A 661 -10.74 7.69 -2.71
C ASN A 661 -11.99 8.58 -2.84
N PRO A 662 -11.86 9.93 -2.84
CA PRO A 662 -13.01 10.83 -2.96
C PRO A 662 -13.82 10.70 -4.26
N ASN A 663 -13.26 10.10 -5.32
CA ASN A 663 -14.00 9.77 -6.54
C ASN A 663 -14.65 8.38 -6.46
N GLY A 664 -14.62 7.68 -5.33
CA GLY A 664 -15.19 6.34 -5.19
C GLY A 664 -14.40 5.23 -5.87
N MET A 665 -13.14 5.47 -6.25
CA MET A 665 -12.26 4.42 -6.75
C MET A 665 -11.67 3.64 -5.58
N PHE A 666 -11.64 2.31 -5.69
CA PHE A 666 -11.06 1.46 -4.67
C PHE A 666 -9.53 1.42 -4.77
N MET A 667 -8.88 1.33 -3.62
CA MET A 667 -7.42 1.35 -3.47
C MET A 667 -6.99 0.28 -2.48
N HIS A 668 -5.88 -0.41 -2.77
CA HIS A 668 -5.32 -1.40 -1.88
C HIS A 668 -4.37 -0.75 -0.86
N LEU A 669 -4.61 -0.98 0.43
CA LEU A 669 -3.74 -0.51 1.49
C LEU A 669 -2.40 -1.24 1.44
N GLY A 670 -1.30 -0.49 1.59
CA GLY A 670 0.05 -1.04 1.59
C GLY A 670 0.54 -1.54 0.23
N GLU A 671 -0.19 -1.34 -0.87
CA GLU A 671 0.20 -1.82 -2.20
C GLU A 671 1.65 -1.44 -2.55
N THR A 672 2.40 -2.43 -3.04
CA THR A 672 3.82 -2.35 -3.38
C THR A 672 4.79 -2.12 -2.20
N THR A 673 4.30 -2.10 -0.97
CA THR A 673 5.15 -2.10 0.23
C THR A 673 5.79 -3.49 0.41
N PRO A 674 7.05 -3.61 0.87
CA PRO A 674 7.60 -4.90 1.25
C PRO A 674 6.75 -5.59 2.32
N ALA A 675 6.52 -6.90 2.18
CA ALA A 675 5.50 -7.60 2.96
C ALA A 675 5.73 -7.66 4.49
N ASN A 676 6.93 -7.35 4.96
CA ASN A 676 7.32 -7.35 6.37
C ASN A 676 7.76 -5.96 6.86
N LEU A 677 7.57 -4.92 6.05
CA LEU A 677 7.85 -3.55 6.47
C LEU A 677 6.72 -3.05 7.37
N VAL A 678 7.10 -2.32 8.41
CA VAL A 678 6.14 -1.63 9.27
C VAL A 678 5.79 -0.31 8.59
N ASP A 679 4.61 -0.25 7.98
CA ASP A 679 4.04 0.97 7.43
C ASP A 679 3.56 1.91 8.56
N HIS A 680 3.25 3.16 8.23
CA HIS A 680 2.85 4.22 9.16
C HIS A 680 1.83 3.76 10.20
N ASP A 681 0.77 3.09 9.73
CA ASP A 681 -0.35 2.65 10.58
C ASP A 681 -0.33 1.13 10.83
N ARG A 682 0.80 0.48 10.50
CA ARG A 682 1.09 -0.96 10.71
C ARG A 682 0.10 -1.91 10.06
N ASN A 683 -0.68 -1.46 9.08
CA ASN A 683 -1.71 -2.24 8.41
C ASN A 683 -1.14 -3.45 7.67
N VAL A 684 0.11 -3.37 7.20
CA VAL A 684 0.78 -4.49 6.49
C VAL A 684 1.03 -5.68 7.43
N CYS A 685 1.26 -5.42 8.72
CA CYS A 685 1.74 -6.41 9.68
C CYS A 685 0.74 -6.76 10.79
N LEU A 686 -0.29 -5.93 11.00
CA LEU A 686 -1.29 -6.11 12.07
C LEU A 686 -2.72 -6.16 11.52
N PRO A 687 -3.62 -6.95 12.14
CA PRO A 687 -5.01 -7.00 11.74
C PRO A 687 -5.72 -5.68 12.08
N HIS A 688 -6.74 -5.37 11.28
CA HIS A 688 -7.56 -4.17 11.47
C HIS A 688 -8.93 -4.34 10.82
N ASP A 689 -9.93 -3.62 11.33
CA ASP A 689 -11.20 -3.49 10.64
C ASP A 689 -10.99 -2.61 9.40
N SER A 690 -11.22 -3.16 8.22
CA SER A 690 -11.01 -2.50 6.94
C SER A 690 -12.34 -1.96 6.39
N THR A 691 -12.27 -1.00 5.48
CA THR A 691 -13.47 -0.57 4.76
C THR A 691 -13.93 -1.67 3.80
N MET A 692 -13.00 -2.31 3.09
CA MET A 692 -13.28 -3.40 2.17
C MET A 692 -12.11 -4.40 2.12
N VAL A 693 -12.38 -5.61 1.63
CA VAL A 693 -11.35 -6.61 1.28
C VAL A 693 -11.69 -7.24 -0.07
N THR A 694 -10.67 -7.67 -0.81
CA THR A 694 -10.87 -8.15 -2.19
C THR A 694 -11.41 -9.58 -2.25
N GLY A 695 -12.25 -9.87 -3.23
CA GLY A 695 -12.78 -11.19 -3.56
C GLY A 695 -11.71 -12.19 -4.04
N ALA A 696 -10.46 -11.76 -4.22
CA ALA A 696 -9.35 -12.67 -4.51
C ALA A 696 -9.09 -13.67 -3.37
N CYS A 697 -9.38 -13.31 -2.11
CA CYS A 697 -9.48 -14.22 -0.97
C CYS A 697 -10.34 -13.57 0.13
N GLN A 698 -11.63 -13.92 0.17
CA GLN A 698 -12.63 -13.31 1.04
C GLN A 698 -13.49 -14.39 1.70
N LEU A 699 -13.40 -14.54 3.02
CA LEU A 699 -14.27 -15.41 3.82
C LEU A 699 -15.51 -14.62 4.28
N VAL A 700 -16.69 -15.19 4.08
CA VAL A 700 -17.98 -14.59 4.42
C VAL A 700 -18.87 -15.58 5.16
N ARG A 701 -19.63 -15.12 6.15
CA ARG A 701 -20.72 -15.91 6.72
C ARG A 701 -21.82 -16.12 5.68
N ARG A 702 -22.22 -17.36 5.42
CA ARG A 702 -23.34 -17.64 4.49
C ARG A 702 -24.59 -16.86 4.85
N SER A 703 -24.96 -16.82 6.13
CA SER A 703 -26.16 -16.12 6.59
C SER A 703 -26.17 -14.64 6.18
N VAL A 704 -25.02 -13.96 6.26
CA VAL A 704 -24.90 -12.54 5.88
C VAL A 704 -24.83 -12.41 4.35
N PHE A 705 -24.15 -13.33 3.66
CA PHE A 705 -24.15 -13.34 2.20
C PHE A 705 -25.57 -13.46 1.64
N ASP A 706 -26.36 -14.39 2.18
CA ASP A 706 -27.75 -14.63 1.79
C ASP A 706 -28.66 -13.45 2.18
N GLU A 707 -28.50 -12.89 3.39
CA GLU A 707 -29.23 -11.71 3.86
C GLU A 707 -29.05 -10.51 2.92
N LEU A 708 -27.82 -10.29 2.46
CA LEU A 708 -27.47 -9.17 1.59
C LEU A 708 -27.70 -9.47 0.09
N GLY A 709 -28.24 -10.64 -0.26
CA GLY A 709 -28.53 -11.04 -1.64
C GLY A 709 -27.28 -11.32 -2.49
N GLY A 710 -26.16 -11.66 -1.86
CA GLY A 710 -24.89 -12.00 -2.53
C GLY A 710 -24.20 -10.82 -3.22
N TYR A 711 -23.38 -11.11 -4.22
CA TYR A 711 -22.77 -10.09 -5.06
C TYR A 711 -23.80 -9.51 -6.03
N ASP A 712 -23.77 -8.19 -6.22
CA ASP A 712 -24.69 -7.51 -7.13
C ASP A 712 -24.33 -7.82 -8.58
N GLU A 713 -25.23 -8.51 -9.28
CA GLU A 713 -25.03 -8.90 -10.68
C GLU A 713 -25.08 -7.71 -11.66
N ALA A 714 -25.51 -6.52 -11.22
CA ALA A 714 -25.36 -5.29 -11.98
C ALA A 714 -23.90 -4.78 -12.01
N LEU A 715 -23.08 -5.21 -11.04
CA LEU A 715 -21.63 -5.01 -10.98
C LEU A 715 -20.94 -6.27 -11.51
N ALA A 716 -21.07 -6.51 -12.82
CA ALA A 716 -20.74 -7.80 -13.42
C ALA A 716 -19.25 -8.15 -13.36
N VAL A 717 -18.33 -7.18 -13.31
CA VAL A 717 -16.88 -7.46 -13.30
C VAL A 717 -16.12 -6.67 -12.25
N ALA A 718 -16.32 -5.37 -12.19
CA ALA A 718 -15.63 -4.48 -11.28
C ALA A 718 -16.49 -4.17 -10.04
N PHE A 719 -15.81 -3.80 -8.95
CA PHE A 719 -16.40 -3.29 -7.70
C PHE A 719 -17.34 -4.22 -6.91
N ASN A 720 -17.64 -5.43 -7.38
CA ASN A 720 -18.61 -6.34 -6.73
C ASN A 720 -18.24 -6.72 -5.30
N ASP A 721 -16.99 -7.09 -5.06
CA ASP A 721 -16.43 -7.46 -3.76
C ASP A 721 -16.42 -6.28 -2.77
N GLY A 722 -16.00 -5.10 -3.23
CA GLY A 722 -16.01 -3.88 -2.44
C GLY A 722 -17.42 -3.37 -2.16
N ASP A 723 -18.32 -3.38 -3.13
CA ASP A 723 -19.74 -3.03 -2.91
C ASP A 723 -20.39 -3.97 -1.89
N PHE A 724 -20.13 -5.28 -1.95
CA PHE A 724 -20.60 -6.22 -0.93
C PHE A 724 -20.08 -5.86 0.47
N CYS A 725 -18.80 -5.52 0.60
CA CYS A 725 -18.22 -5.05 1.87
C CYS A 725 -18.89 -3.76 2.36
N LEU A 726 -19.15 -2.79 1.47
CA LEU A 726 -19.83 -1.55 1.83
C LEU A 726 -21.27 -1.81 2.32
N ARG A 727 -22.02 -2.67 1.62
CA ARG A 727 -23.37 -3.08 2.04
C ARG A 727 -23.38 -3.83 3.36
N ALA A 728 -22.38 -4.69 3.61
CA ALA A 728 -22.24 -5.36 4.90
C ALA A 728 -22.04 -4.34 6.04
N ARG A 729 -21.25 -3.29 5.79
CA ARG A 729 -21.07 -2.19 6.76
C ARG A 729 -22.34 -1.36 6.95
N ASP A 730 -23.10 -1.12 5.89
CA ASP A 730 -24.41 -0.44 5.99
C ASP A 730 -25.41 -1.25 6.85
N ALA A 731 -25.31 -2.58 6.82
CA ALA A 731 -26.07 -3.49 7.68
C ALA A 731 -25.53 -3.61 9.12
N GLY A 732 -24.46 -2.87 9.47
CA GLY A 732 -23.88 -2.83 10.81
C GLY A 732 -22.80 -3.88 11.07
N TYR A 733 -22.37 -4.63 10.06
CA TYR A 733 -21.27 -5.59 10.19
C TYR A 733 -19.90 -4.95 9.99
N ALA A 734 -18.90 -5.49 10.68
CA ALA A 734 -17.50 -5.21 10.43
C ALA A 734 -16.95 -6.07 9.28
N VAL A 735 -16.01 -5.47 8.55
CA VAL A 735 -15.14 -6.12 7.57
C VAL A 735 -13.74 -6.06 8.14
N THR A 736 -13.03 -7.19 8.20
CA THR A 736 -11.73 -7.28 8.86
C THR A 736 -10.68 -7.82 7.90
N TYR A 737 -9.46 -7.31 8.00
CA TYR A 737 -8.28 -7.87 7.34
C TYR A 737 -7.40 -8.59 8.37
N THR A 738 -6.86 -9.75 8.00
CA THR A 738 -5.83 -10.44 8.79
C THR A 738 -4.52 -10.60 8.01
N PRO A 739 -3.36 -10.21 8.60
CA PRO A 739 -2.06 -10.41 7.98
C PRO A 739 -1.54 -11.85 8.13
N TYR A 740 -2.31 -12.72 8.80
CA TYR A 740 -1.87 -14.06 9.21
C TYR A 740 -2.30 -15.18 8.25
N ALA A 741 -3.38 -14.96 7.49
CA ALA A 741 -3.68 -15.78 6.32
C ALA A 741 -2.96 -15.16 5.10
N VAL A 742 -2.00 -15.87 4.51
CA VAL A 742 -1.14 -15.30 3.45
C VAL A 742 -1.17 -16.17 2.19
N LEU A 743 -1.43 -15.53 1.05
CA LEU A 743 -1.44 -16.17 -0.26
C LEU A 743 -0.65 -15.35 -1.28
N TYR A 744 -0.05 -16.04 -2.25
CA TYR A 744 0.36 -15.40 -3.50
C TYR A 744 -0.86 -15.17 -4.37
N HIS A 745 -0.90 -14.07 -5.13
CA HIS A 745 -1.91 -13.82 -6.16
C HIS A 745 -1.24 -13.23 -7.41
N LYS A 746 -1.43 -13.89 -8.56
CA LYS A 746 -0.84 -13.52 -9.84
C LYS A 746 -1.84 -12.73 -10.69
N GLU A 747 -2.17 -11.54 -10.22
CA GLU A 747 -3.24 -10.69 -10.78
C GLU A 747 -3.22 -10.54 -12.30
N PHE A 748 -4.41 -10.34 -12.87
CA PHE A 748 -4.63 -10.08 -14.29
C PHE A 748 -4.12 -11.15 -15.27
N SER A 749 -3.67 -12.31 -14.78
CA SER A 749 -3.19 -13.42 -15.62
C SER A 749 -4.32 -14.09 -16.43
N SER A 750 -5.58 -13.96 -16.00
CA SER A 750 -6.74 -14.61 -16.63
C SER A 750 -7.67 -13.67 -17.42
N ARG A 751 -7.64 -12.35 -17.16
CA ARG A 751 -8.67 -11.42 -17.70
C ARG A 751 -8.16 -10.22 -18.48
N GLY A 752 -6.88 -9.84 -18.34
CA GLY A 752 -6.38 -8.61 -18.94
C GLY A 752 -6.81 -7.33 -18.20
N ARG A 753 -6.25 -6.18 -18.59
CA ARG A 753 -6.63 -4.85 -18.05
C ARG A 753 -7.80 -4.24 -18.82
N GLU A 754 -8.77 -3.68 -18.10
CA GLU A 754 -9.99 -3.08 -18.69
C GLU A 754 -9.70 -1.91 -19.65
N SER A 755 -8.59 -1.21 -19.45
CA SER A 755 -8.17 -0.06 -20.27
C SER A 755 -7.84 -0.43 -21.73
N THR A 756 -7.80 -1.72 -22.06
CA THR A 756 -7.32 -2.22 -23.37
C THR A 756 -8.44 -2.53 -24.37
N ASP A 757 -9.71 -2.44 -23.95
CA ASP A 757 -10.89 -2.72 -24.81
C ASP A 757 -12.02 -1.72 -24.51
N THR A 758 -12.49 -1.01 -25.54
CA THR A 758 -13.56 -0.01 -25.44
C THR A 758 -14.85 -0.58 -24.85
N ARG A 759 -15.17 -1.86 -25.10
CA ARG A 759 -16.36 -2.50 -24.50
C ARG A 759 -16.19 -2.69 -22.99
N GLN A 760 -14.99 -3.08 -22.56
CA GLN A 760 -14.67 -3.23 -21.14
C GLN A 760 -14.67 -1.89 -20.43
N GLN A 761 -14.09 -0.85 -21.05
CA GLN A 761 -14.16 0.52 -20.54
C GLN A 761 -15.61 1.02 -20.40
N ALA A 762 -16.47 0.78 -21.40
CA ALA A 762 -17.87 1.19 -21.34
C ALA A 762 -18.63 0.46 -20.21
N ARG A 763 -18.38 -0.84 -20.02
CA ARG A 763 -18.92 -1.60 -18.88
C ARG A 763 -18.43 -1.04 -17.56
N PHE A 764 -17.11 -0.83 -17.41
CA PHE A 764 -16.51 -0.28 -16.19
C PHE A 764 -17.13 1.07 -15.81
N LEU A 765 -17.28 1.99 -16.78
CA LEU A 765 -17.92 3.28 -16.54
C LEU A 765 -19.38 3.15 -16.09
N LYS A 766 -20.12 2.17 -16.62
CA LYS A 766 -21.49 1.88 -16.19
C LYS A 766 -21.53 1.34 -14.76
N GLU A 767 -20.66 0.38 -14.42
CA GLU A 767 -20.57 -0.20 -13.08
C GLU A 767 -20.11 0.83 -12.05
N TYR A 768 -19.13 1.65 -12.41
CA TYR A 768 -18.71 2.81 -11.62
C TYR A 768 -19.86 3.80 -11.38
N ALA A 769 -20.70 4.09 -12.38
CA ALA A 769 -21.85 4.97 -12.19
C ALA A 769 -22.88 4.39 -11.21
N ILE A 770 -23.09 3.07 -11.21
CA ILE A 770 -23.96 2.38 -10.23
C ILE A 770 -23.38 2.55 -8.83
N LEU A 771 -22.09 2.25 -8.66
CA LEU A 771 -21.39 2.36 -7.38
C LEU A 771 -21.40 3.80 -6.85
N ALA A 772 -21.04 4.77 -7.69
CA ALA A 772 -21.00 6.19 -7.35
C ALA A 772 -22.36 6.73 -6.95
N ALA A 773 -23.44 6.31 -7.64
CA ALA A 773 -24.79 6.72 -7.28
C ALA A 773 -25.23 6.12 -5.92
N ARG A 774 -24.82 4.89 -5.62
CA ARG A 774 -25.19 4.18 -4.39
C ARG A 774 -24.46 4.71 -3.15
N HIS A 775 -23.17 5.01 -3.28
CA HIS A 775 -22.28 5.31 -2.15
C HIS A 775 -21.78 6.77 -2.13
N ALA A 776 -22.46 7.69 -2.84
CA ALA A 776 -22.02 9.08 -3.01
C ALA A 776 -21.68 9.79 -1.68
N GLU A 777 -22.55 9.70 -0.68
CA GLU A 777 -22.35 10.36 0.62
C GLU A 777 -21.10 9.86 1.34
N ARG A 778 -20.85 8.54 1.24
CA ARG A 778 -19.68 7.88 1.81
C ARG A 778 -18.39 8.34 1.14
N PHE A 779 -18.39 8.47 -0.19
CA PHE A 779 -17.22 8.95 -0.94
C PHE A 779 -16.89 10.43 -0.65
N VAL A 780 -17.92 11.27 -0.45
CA VAL A 780 -17.73 12.67 -0.05
C VAL A 780 -17.19 12.79 1.38
N ALA A 781 -17.61 11.91 2.30
CA ALA A 781 -17.14 11.91 3.68
C ALA A 781 -15.65 11.53 3.84
N GLY A 782 -15.08 10.81 2.86
CA GLY A 782 -13.75 10.21 2.96
C GLY A 782 -13.77 8.83 3.61
N ASP A 783 -12.68 8.07 3.43
CA ASP A 783 -12.58 6.71 3.95
C ASP A 783 -12.15 6.72 5.43
N PRO A 784 -12.87 6.04 6.35
CA PRO A 784 -12.52 6.04 7.77
C PRO A 784 -11.17 5.37 8.06
N SER A 785 -10.67 4.50 7.17
CA SER A 785 -9.36 3.86 7.30
C SER A 785 -8.19 4.81 6.99
N ILE A 786 -8.43 5.99 6.42
CA ILE A 786 -7.38 6.96 6.06
C ILE A 786 -7.58 8.26 6.84
N ASN A 787 -6.58 8.67 7.62
CA ASN A 787 -6.62 9.97 8.33
C ASN A 787 -6.79 11.13 7.31
N PRO A 788 -7.67 12.12 7.55
CA PRO A 788 -7.95 13.20 6.59
C PRO A 788 -6.76 14.14 6.31
N ASN A 789 -5.69 14.07 7.11
CA ASN A 789 -4.44 14.80 6.89
C ASN A 789 -3.53 14.12 5.84
N PHE A 790 -3.84 12.89 5.44
CA PHE A 790 -3.19 12.23 4.32
C PHE A 790 -3.83 12.61 2.98
N ASN A 791 -3.07 12.41 1.91
CA ASN A 791 -3.57 12.43 0.55
C ASN A 791 -4.61 11.31 0.35
N GLN A 792 -5.88 11.69 0.25
CA GLN A 792 -7.00 10.77 0.11
C GLN A 792 -7.08 10.09 -1.27
N TRP A 793 -6.23 10.49 -2.22
CA TRP A 793 -6.24 9.97 -3.59
C TRP A 793 -5.37 8.72 -3.78
N GLU A 794 -4.63 8.32 -2.75
CA GLU A 794 -3.72 7.18 -2.77
C GLU A 794 -3.74 6.45 -1.42
N ALA A 795 -3.21 5.23 -1.42
CA ALA A 795 -3.13 4.37 -0.22
C ALA A 795 -1.72 4.29 0.38
N GLN A 796 -0.90 5.33 0.17
CA GLN A 796 0.53 5.37 0.54
C GLN A 796 0.85 6.30 1.71
N PHE A 797 -0.17 6.86 2.38
CA PHE A 797 -0.04 7.70 3.58
C PHE A 797 0.88 8.94 3.43
N HIS A 798 0.96 9.53 2.23
CA HIS A 798 1.62 10.83 2.06
C HIS A 798 0.76 11.96 2.66
N LEU A 799 1.38 12.97 3.26
CA LEU A 799 0.66 14.17 3.72
C LEU A 799 0.01 14.95 2.58
N ARG A 800 -1.11 15.60 2.88
CA ARG A 800 -1.90 16.43 1.96
C ARG A 800 -1.27 17.80 1.62
#